data_AF-A0A7U2ICE2-F1
#
_entry.id   AF-A0A7U2ICE2-F1
#
_cell.length_a   1.000
_cell.length_b   1.000
_cell.length_c   1.000
_cell.angle_alpha   90.00
_cell.angle_beta   90.00
_cell.angle_gamma   90.00
#
_symmetry.space_group_name_H-M   'P 1'
#
loop_
_entity.id
_entity.type
_entity.pdbx_description
1 polymer ?
#
loop_
_entity_poly.entity_id
_entity_poly.type
_entity_poly.pdbx_seq_one_letter_code
_entity_poly.pdbx_strand_id
1 'polypeptide(L)'
;MPSDAERDPSRRRPHGEERRRRRESHGDQDPERRRRRESRGENTPYEQDGRRRKGHRATDSSGDLLPRPRRQSDSAKQSPSPRKSRRNSTTDGSGSRSRQSAQLSLDALAKLDKVNAKKAGGWGQYDYDDEYLREVRKKEKDLEKERVKRERAEKKKENMEVEARRATEVDAAMQEEKAKRRREERRKQRESQQPLVPPVDEREKRRSAHTDDEREERRRRQEAKYTASEIDQKRERRRQEKQHRTEQKKRRVISGPLAEEGGVDDDEYQYMMEKRGGGGRSPTVYSEEQLAKRKKWKKIAIAVIAVLLLLAIIIPVAVMLSKKSSGNNSSSGGAAADTQPNTSNLEGKDRNSVPQEDRGTYYDPWSWYDTMDFNVTYTKETVGGLPIIGLHDSWDDDVQANPKVPNLQDKFEYGKMPIRGVNVGGWLNIEPFITPSFFENYGSKEGIVDEWTLMTKLGSRAKDTMEKHYATFITKKTFSDIRAAGMDHVRFPFGYWIVQNFGDEPYVAQVSWRYLLRGIEYCRQNGLRVNLDLHGAPGSQNGWNHSGRQGKIGWLNGPDGDLNAQRTLDIHHKLSVFFAQPRYKNLVTMYGLVNEPRNVELDTDKVVAWTQKAVTQIRSDGITAIIVFGDGFMGLDNWQGKLQDNKDLLLDVHQYVIFNIDQLSLKHTDKLNFACKAWTQQSKRSMDKATGFGPTMCGEWSQADTDCTQYINNVATGTRWEGTFNTGNASTSVLAPQCPLKTAACSCTKANEDPANYSDGYKKWLYQFAIAQMDSFEAGWGWFYWTWETEKATQWSYRRGLEAGILPKKAYDRDWKCPDGNTYDSFSGLEEYY
;
A
#
# COMPACT_ATOMS: atom_id res chain seq x y z
N MET A 1 44.64 58.45 31.02
CA MET A 1 44.33 59.74 31.67
C MET A 1 43.20 60.40 30.90
N PRO A 2 42.12 60.83 31.55
CA PRO A 2 41.31 60.12 32.54
C PRO A 2 39.89 59.88 31.91
N SER A 3 38.74 59.71 32.56
CA SER A 3 38.31 59.73 33.97
C SER A 3 37.04 58.89 34.19
N ASP A 4 36.83 58.43 35.42
CA ASP A 4 35.64 57.72 35.92
C ASP A 4 34.45 58.67 36.30
N ALA A 5 33.48 58.10 37.04
CA ALA A 5 32.51 58.77 37.94
C ALA A 5 31.18 59.30 37.32
N GLU A 6 30.02 59.35 38.01
CA GLU A 6 29.64 58.77 39.32
C GLU A 6 28.11 58.49 39.47
N ARG A 7 27.54 58.50 40.70
CA ARG A 7 26.22 57.92 41.09
C ARG A 7 25.18 58.92 41.64
N ASP A 8 23.90 58.51 41.53
CA ASP A 8 22.76 58.84 42.44
C ASP A 8 22.30 60.34 42.48
N PRO A 9 21.24 60.76 43.22
CA PRO A 9 20.26 60.01 44.03
C PRO A 9 18.76 60.39 43.85
N SER A 10 17.92 59.77 44.69
CA SER A 10 16.51 60.11 45.11
C SER A 10 15.42 59.15 44.58
N ARG A 11 14.37 58.72 45.32
CA ARG A 11 13.80 58.82 46.71
C ARG A 11 12.88 57.56 46.92
N ARG A 12 12.31 57.12 48.05
CA ARG A 12 12.20 57.57 49.48
C ARG A 12 11.88 56.35 50.40
N ARG A 13 11.87 56.54 51.73
CA ARG A 13 11.29 55.69 52.82
C ARG A 13 10.80 56.65 53.96
N PRO A 14 9.94 56.31 54.96
CA PRO A 14 10.23 55.31 56.02
C PRO A 14 9.05 54.59 56.76
N HIS A 15 9.43 53.65 57.64
CA HIS A 15 8.86 53.08 58.91
C HIS A 15 7.40 53.26 59.42
N GLY A 16 6.97 52.31 60.26
CA GLY A 16 5.78 52.33 61.14
C GLY A 16 5.55 51.00 61.91
N GLU A 17 5.60 51.03 63.26
CA GLU A 17 5.54 49.88 64.20
C GLU A 17 4.75 50.26 65.50
N GLU A 18 4.28 49.43 66.46
CA GLU A 18 4.42 48.00 66.85
C GLU A 18 3.17 47.55 67.72
N ARG A 19 3.06 46.25 68.09
CA ARG A 19 2.43 45.67 69.35
C ARG A 19 0.91 45.42 69.59
N ARG A 20 0.61 44.11 69.76
CA ARG A 20 0.09 43.39 71.00
C ARG A 20 -1.40 43.39 71.46
N ARG A 21 -1.91 42.13 71.60
CA ARG A 21 -2.38 41.39 72.83
C ARG A 21 -3.88 41.19 73.16
N ARG A 22 -4.14 39.98 73.74
CA ARG A 22 -5.29 39.49 74.56
C ARG A 22 -6.60 39.17 73.79
N ARG A 23 -7.48 38.23 74.19
CA ARG A 23 -7.54 37.34 75.41
C ARG A 23 -8.37 36.04 75.19
N GLU A 24 -8.21 35.04 76.08
CA GLU A 24 -9.18 34.05 76.67
C GLU A 24 -10.56 33.76 75.97
N SER A 25 -11.18 32.56 75.92
CA SER A 25 -11.01 31.24 76.61
C SER A 25 -12.06 30.15 76.18
N HIS A 26 -11.94 28.91 76.71
CA HIS A 26 -12.96 27.82 76.95
C HIS A 26 -13.60 26.94 75.83
N GLY A 27 -14.03 25.72 76.24
CA GLY A 27 -14.72 24.65 75.46
C GLY A 27 -13.79 23.46 75.09
N ASP A 28 -13.76 22.26 75.70
CA ASP A 28 -14.77 21.27 76.18
C ASP A 28 -15.54 20.53 75.04
N GLN A 29 -15.81 19.20 75.06
CA GLN A 29 -15.24 18.06 75.83
C GLN A 29 -15.64 16.68 75.21
N ASP A 30 -14.65 15.83 74.90
CA ASP A 30 -14.63 14.33 74.96
C ASP A 30 -15.86 13.51 74.38
N PRO A 31 -16.25 12.26 74.80
CA PRO A 31 -16.37 11.16 73.79
C PRO A 31 -17.55 10.14 73.92
N GLU A 32 -17.57 9.13 73.04
CA GLU A 32 -17.70 7.71 73.46
C GLU A 32 -16.81 6.80 72.57
N ARG A 33 -16.07 5.74 72.98
CA ARG A 33 -16.02 4.73 74.07
C ARG A 33 -16.61 3.32 73.77
N ARG A 34 -15.73 2.46 73.21
CA ARG A 34 -15.42 1.05 73.59
C ARG A 34 -16.55 0.10 74.08
N ARG A 35 -16.55 -1.13 73.52
CA ARG A 35 -16.51 -2.43 74.26
C ARG A 35 -15.99 -3.55 73.34
N ARG A 36 -14.94 -4.28 73.76
CA ARG A 36 -14.88 -5.70 74.28
C ARG A 36 -15.06 -6.79 73.20
N ARG A 37 -14.34 -7.93 73.09
CA ARG A 37 -13.26 -8.68 73.84
C ARG A 37 -13.72 -10.07 74.38
N GLU A 38 -13.02 -11.13 73.94
CA GLU A 38 -12.99 -12.56 74.42
C GLU A 38 -14.31 -13.37 74.27
N SER A 39 -14.33 -14.69 73.94
CA SER A 39 -13.50 -15.89 74.24
C SER A 39 -12.86 -16.56 72.97
N ARG A 40 -11.86 -17.47 72.99
CA ARG A 40 -11.69 -18.85 73.57
C ARG A 40 -12.84 -19.81 73.18
N GLY A 41 -12.62 -21.02 72.62
CA GLY A 41 -11.40 -21.77 72.24
C GLY A 41 -11.78 -22.98 71.34
N GLU A 42 -10.99 -24.05 71.08
CA GLU A 42 -9.57 -24.41 71.31
C GLU A 42 -9.24 -25.73 70.51
N ASN A 43 -8.05 -26.34 70.64
CA ASN A 43 -7.57 -27.69 70.15
C ASN A 43 -7.24 -27.99 68.65
N THR A 44 -6.07 -28.63 68.46
CA THR A 44 -5.49 -29.32 67.28
C THR A 44 -5.30 -30.83 67.60
N PRO A 45 -4.68 -31.74 66.78
CA PRO A 45 -4.13 -31.62 65.41
C PRO A 45 -4.48 -32.78 64.42
N TYR A 46 -4.20 -32.59 63.11
CA TYR A 46 -3.41 -33.55 62.30
C TYR A 46 -2.85 -32.87 61.02
N GLU A 47 -1.87 -33.49 60.36
CA GLU A 47 -1.07 -32.89 59.27
C GLU A 47 -1.28 -33.56 57.90
N GLN A 48 -1.28 -32.77 56.80
CA GLN A 48 -0.32 -32.95 55.68
C GLN A 48 -0.44 -31.85 54.58
N ASP A 49 0.74 -31.41 54.09
CA ASP A 49 1.11 -30.91 52.74
C ASP A 49 0.21 -29.93 51.91
N GLY A 50 0.73 -29.23 50.89
CA GLY A 50 2.06 -29.29 50.27
C GLY A 50 2.20 -28.48 48.97
N ARG A 51 1.86 -27.18 49.02
CA ARG A 51 2.07 -26.11 48.00
C ARG A 51 2.67 -26.46 46.60
N ARG A 52 1.94 -26.02 45.56
CA ARG A 52 2.40 -25.30 44.34
C ARG A 52 3.55 -25.91 43.49
N ARG A 53 3.26 -26.17 42.20
CA ARG A 53 4.31 -26.27 41.15
C ARG A 53 4.88 -24.91 40.73
N LYS A 54 6.11 -24.93 40.20
CA LYS A 54 6.85 -23.82 39.55
C LYS A 54 7.12 -24.17 38.07
N GLY A 55 7.51 -23.17 37.27
CA GLY A 55 7.94 -23.37 35.89
C GLY A 55 9.29 -24.09 35.74
N HIS A 56 9.56 -24.54 34.50
CA HIS A 56 10.66 -25.43 34.13
C HIS A 56 11.98 -24.67 33.82
N ARG A 57 13.07 -25.43 33.66
CA ARG A 57 14.38 -24.98 33.16
C ARG A 57 14.74 -25.74 31.89
N ALA A 58 15.63 -25.18 31.08
CA ALA A 58 16.16 -25.84 29.89
C ALA A 58 17.10 -27.01 30.24
N THR A 59 17.11 -27.99 29.34
CA THR A 59 18.01 -29.16 29.27
C THR A 59 18.87 -29.06 28.01
N ASP A 60 19.83 -29.97 27.83
CA ASP A 60 20.49 -30.18 26.54
C ASP A 60 19.66 -31.09 25.59
N SER A 61 20.25 -31.43 24.44
CA SER A 61 19.65 -32.27 23.39
C SER A 61 19.49 -33.75 23.76
N SER A 62 20.02 -34.19 24.90
CA SER A 62 19.80 -35.53 25.46
C SER A 62 18.79 -35.52 26.63
N GLY A 63 18.36 -34.33 27.06
CA GLY A 63 17.36 -34.14 28.13
C GLY A 63 17.94 -33.91 29.52
N ASP A 64 19.25 -33.77 29.68
CA ASP A 64 19.90 -33.62 30.99
C ASP A 64 20.07 -32.15 31.42
N LEU A 65 20.23 -31.94 32.74
CA LEU A 65 20.25 -30.62 33.37
C LEU A 65 21.67 -30.09 33.57
N LEU A 66 22.06 -29.11 32.75
CA LEU A 66 23.37 -28.45 32.79
C LEU A 66 23.74 -27.87 34.19
N PRO A 67 24.86 -28.32 34.80
CA PRO A 67 25.32 -27.80 36.10
C PRO A 67 25.77 -26.33 36.06
N ARG A 68 25.68 -25.64 37.22
CA ARG A 68 26.26 -24.30 37.42
C ARG A 68 27.52 -24.36 38.30
N PRO A 69 28.66 -23.78 37.88
CA PRO A 69 29.84 -23.64 38.73
C PRO A 69 29.59 -22.78 39.97
N ARG A 70 30.34 -23.03 41.05
CA ARG A 70 30.29 -22.29 42.31
C ARG A 70 31.66 -21.65 42.57
N ARG A 71 31.70 -20.48 43.22
CA ARG A 71 32.95 -19.76 43.54
C ARG A 71 33.81 -20.52 44.55
N GLN A 72 35.12 -20.34 44.43
CA GLN A 72 36.13 -20.61 45.46
C GLN A 72 37.01 -19.35 45.59
N SER A 73 37.73 -19.19 46.71
CA SER A 73 38.66 -18.09 46.95
C SER A 73 39.98 -18.62 47.50
N ASP A 74 41.11 -18.00 47.14
CA ASP A 74 41.91 -17.23 48.11
C ASP A 74 43.26 -16.71 47.55
N SER A 75 43.78 -15.69 48.23
CA SER A 75 45.20 -15.31 48.38
C SER A 75 45.91 -14.38 47.38
N ALA A 76 46.55 -13.37 48.00
CA ALA A 76 47.90 -12.84 47.75
C ALA A 76 48.16 -11.63 46.80
N LYS A 77 48.32 -10.45 47.44
CA LYS A 77 49.27 -9.34 47.13
C LYS A 77 48.97 -8.52 45.84
N GLN A 78 49.27 -7.22 45.73
CA GLN A 78 49.94 -6.25 46.63
C GLN A 78 49.40 -4.82 46.35
N SER A 79 49.43 -3.90 47.32
CA SER A 79 49.12 -2.46 47.14
C SER A 79 50.41 -1.61 47.23
N PRO A 80 50.43 -0.34 46.74
CA PRO A 80 49.91 0.76 47.56
C PRO A 80 49.20 1.91 46.79
N SER A 81 48.62 2.86 47.54
CA SER A 81 48.04 4.12 47.03
C SER A 81 48.19 5.25 48.06
N PRO A 82 48.15 6.53 47.65
CA PRO A 82 47.63 7.65 48.45
C PRO A 82 46.28 8.14 47.86
N ARG A 83 45.18 8.41 48.60
CA ARG A 83 44.91 9.27 49.80
C ARG A 83 45.12 10.77 49.50
N LYS A 84 44.23 11.71 49.86
CA LYS A 84 43.01 11.76 50.75
C LYS A 84 41.82 12.33 49.91
N SER A 85 40.55 12.55 50.33
CA SER A 85 39.71 12.43 51.56
C SER A 85 38.24 12.07 51.11
N ARG A 86 37.07 12.05 51.81
CA ARG A 86 36.50 12.51 53.11
C ARG A 86 36.20 14.03 53.24
N ARG A 87 35.09 14.54 53.80
CA ARG A 87 33.84 14.08 54.51
C ARG A 87 32.73 15.13 54.20
N ASN A 88 31.40 15.04 54.41
CA ASN A 88 30.36 14.10 54.91
C ASN A 88 29.15 14.22 53.91
N SER A 89 28.05 13.43 53.84
CA SER A 89 27.41 12.33 54.61
C SER A 89 26.42 12.67 55.75
N THR A 90 25.13 12.85 55.42
CA THR A 90 23.93 12.41 56.19
C THR A 90 22.91 11.76 55.25
N THR A 91 22.03 10.92 55.78
CA THR A 91 21.12 10.03 55.03
C THR A 91 19.73 10.00 55.66
N ASP A 92 18.70 9.80 54.84
CA ASP A 92 17.51 9.04 55.21
C ASP A 92 16.89 8.44 53.94
N GLY A 93 16.08 7.38 54.06
CA GLY A 93 15.42 6.78 52.89
C GLY A 93 14.54 5.57 53.19
N SER A 94 13.66 5.23 52.24
CA SER A 94 12.91 3.97 52.18
C SER A 94 12.18 3.82 50.83
N GLY A 95 11.68 2.62 50.50
CA GLY A 95 10.27 2.60 50.09
C GLY A 95 9.81 2.05 48.72
N SER A 96 10.63 1.38 47.90
CA SER A 96 10.19 0.36 46.92
C SER A 96 9.43 0.76 45.62
N ARG A 97 9.30 -0.28 44.75
CA ARG A 97 8.40 -0.48 43.59
C ARG A 97 8.75 0.18 42.24
N SER A 98 8.76 -0.68 41.22
CA SER A 98 8.94 -0.36 39.80
C SER A 98 7.68 0.24 39.17
N ARG A 99 7.86 1.17 38.25
CA ARG A 99 6.89 1.58 37.22
C ARG A 99 7.61 1.85 35.90
N GLN A 100 6.86 1.90 34.80
CA GLN A 100 7.41 2.06 33.45
C GLN A 100 8.27 3.33 33.31
N SER A 101 9.31 3.25 32.47
CA SER A 101 10.03 4.42 31.97
C SER A 101 9.07 5.30 31.17
N ALA A 102 8.70 6.46 31.71
CA ALA A 102 7.88 7.44 31.00
C ALA A 102 8.64 8.04 29.82
N GLN A 103 7.92 8.37 28.75
CA GLN A 103 8.45 9.18 27.65
C GLN A 103 8.85 10.58 28.14
N LEU A 104 9.85 11.17 27.51
CA LEU A 104 10.33 12.52 27.82
C LEU A 104 9.23 13.57 27.57
N SER A 105 9.10 14.54 28.48
CA SER A 105 8.11 15.61 28.31
C SER A 105 8.55 16.64 27.27
N LEU A 106 7.57 17.31 26.63
CA LEU A 106 7.81 18.28 25.56
C LEU A 106 8.71 19.46 25.99
N ASP A 107 8.70 19.84 27.27
CA ASP A 107 9.60 20.86 27.84
C ASP A 107 11.10 20.44 27.82
N ALA A 108 11.40 19.15 27.75
CA ALA A 108 12.78 18.66 27.59
C ALA A 108 13.24 18.80 26.13
N LEU A 109 12.37 18.48 25.17
CA LEU A 109 12.62 18.66 23.74
C LEU A 109 12.79 20.15 23.39
N ALA A 110 11.88 21.01 23.85
CA ALA A 110 11.96 22.46 23.65
C ALA A 110 13.23 23.11 24.26
N LYS A 111 13.84 22.47 25.27
CA LYS A 111 15.15 22.88 25.81
C LYS A 111 16.32 22.36 24.96
N LEU A 112 16.19 21.20 24.33
CA LEU A 112 17.19 20.67 23.40
C LEU A 112 17.27 21.54 22.14
N ASP A 113 16.13 21.85 21.51
CA ASP A 113 16.08 22.72 20.33
C ASP A 113 16.66 24.12 20.61
N LYS A 114 16.37 24.67 21.78
CA LYS A 114 16.91 25.99 22.19
C LYS A 114 18.41 25.99 22.49
N VAL A 115 19.03 24.82 22.64
CA VAL A 115 20.49 24.65 22.70
C VAL A 115 21.08 24.41 21.30
N ASN A 116 20.42 23.59 20.47
CA ASN A 116 20.82 23.29 19.09
C ASN A 116 20.78 24.55 18.20
N ALA A 117 19.70 25.33 18.28
CA ALA A 117 19.55 26.62 17.60
C ALA A 117 20.60 27.67 18.02
N LYS A 118 21.34 27.44 19.12
CA LYS A 118 22.43 28.30 19.57
C LYS A 118 23.84 27.83 19.13
N LYS A 119 23.92 26.75 18.35
CA LYS A 119 25.16 26.26 17.72
C LYS A 119 25.14 26.30 16.18
N ALA A 120 23.98 26.45 15.55
CA ALA A 120 23.83 26.53 14.10
C ALA A 120 24.25 27.92 13.52
N GLY A 121 25.51 28.30 13.71
CA GLY A 121 26.09 29.47 13.05
C GLY A 121 26.37 29.20 11.58
N GLY A 122 25.34 29.29 10.72
CA GLY A 122 25.46 28.93 9.30
C GLY A 122 24.27 29.25 8.39
N TRP A 123 23.28 30.02 8.84
CA TRP A 123 22.13 30.44 8.03
C TRP A 123 21.88 31.93 8.23
N GLY A 124 22.23 32.76 7.24
CA GLY A 124 22.29 34.21 7.45
C GLY A 124 22.55 35.09 6.23
N GLN A 125 22.16 34.65 5.02
CA GLN A 125 22.09 35.55 3.86
C GLN A 125 21.14 34.99 2.79
N TYR A 126 20.01 35.67 2.59
CA TYR A 126 19.28 35.95 1.35
C TYR A 126 17.93 36.57 1.74
N ASP A 127 17.62 37.75 1.22
CA ASP A 127 16.49 38.55 1.69
C ASP A 127 15.13 37.95 1.31
N TYR A 128 14.32 37.74 2.35
CA TYR A 128 12.86 37.64 2.29
C TYR A 128 12.31 38.55 3.38
N ASP A 129 11.21 39.24 3.12
CA ASP A 129 10.62 40.19 4.08
C ASP A 129 10.38 39.54 5.44
N ASP A 130 11.07 40.04 6.47
CA ASP A 130 10.96 39.52 7.84
C ASP A 130 9.54 39.78 8.42
N GLU A 131 8.75 40.68 7.80
CA GLU A 131 7.32 40.82 8.08
C GLU A 131 6.50 39.61 7.56
N TYR A 132 6.77 39.12 6.34
CA TYR A 132 6.10 37.93 5.79
C TYR A 132 6.40 36.68 6.62
N LEU A 133 7.66 36.48 7.02
CA LEU A 133 8.05 35.35 7.87
C LEU A 133 7.44 35.42 9.28
N ARG A 134 7.18 36.62 9.81
CA ARG A 134 6.39 36.80 11.05
C ARG A 134 4.90 36.52 10.82
N GLU A 135 4.34 36.89 9.67
CA GLU A 135 2.95 36.64 9.34
C GLU A 135 2.65 35.14 9.14
N VAL A 136 3.51 34.42 8.41
CA VAL A 136 3.41 32.96 8.22
C VAL A 136 3.45 32.24 9.57
N ARG A 137 4.48 32.50 10.39
CA ARG A 137 4.60 31.91 11.75
C ARG A 137 3.43 32.25 12.67
N LYS A 138 2.75 33.38 12.44
CA LYS A 138 1.53 33.76 13.16
C LYS A 138 0.32 32.97 12.65
N LYS A 139 0.13 32.85 11.34
CA LYS A 139 -0.92 32.03 10.71
C LYS A 139 -0.80 30.55 11.13
N GLU A 140 0.39 29.96 11.05
CA GLU A 140 0.67 28.59 11.53
C GLU A 140 0.28 28.41 13.00
N LYS A 141 0.71 29.34 13.86
CA LYS A 141 0.43 29.30 15.30
C LYS A 141 -1.04 29.48 15.66
N ASP A 142 -1.80 30.22 14.86
CA ASP A 142 -3.23 30.42 15.07
C ASP A 142 -4.06 29.26 14.45
N LEU A 143 -3.60 28.66 13.34
CA LEU A 143 -4.14 27.40 12.81
C LEU A 143 -3.96 26.24 13.80
N GLU A 144 -2.78 26.08 14.39
CA GLU A 144 -2.52 25.02 15.39
C GLU A 144 -3.35 25.21 16.66
N LYS A 145 -3.60 26.45 17.11
CA LYS A 145 -4.56 26.73 18.20
C LYS A 145 -5.96 26.24 17.85
N GLU A 146 -6.46 26.54 16.66
CA GLU A 146 -7.80 26.11 16.25
C GLU A 146 -7.88 24.59 16.01
N ARG A 147 -6.80 23.95 15.55
CA ARG A 147 -6.68 22.48 15.48
C ARG A 147 -6.82 21.85 16.87
N VAL A 148 -6.00 22.29 17.83
CA VAL A 148 -6.05 21.80 19.23
C VAL A 148 -7.38 22.12 19.91
N LYS A 149 -8.02 23.24 19.56
CA LYS A 149 -9.34 23.64 20.08
C LYS A 149 -10.47 22.78 19.51
N ARG A 150 -10.43 22.41 18.22
CA ARG A 150 -11.31 21.39 17.62
C ARG A 150 -11.10 20.02 18.25
N GLU A 151 -9.86 19.55 18.34
CA GLU A 151 -9.51 18.25 18.93
C GLU A 151 -10.04 18.11 20.37
N ARG A 152 -9.92 19.17 21.18
CA ARG A 152 -10.52 19.24 22.54
C ARG A 152 -12.04 19.28 22.55
N ALA A 153 -12.68 19.93 21.57
CA ALA A 153 -14.14 19.98 21.47
C ALA A 153 -14.74 18.63 21.04
N GLU A 154 -14.11 17.97 20.06
CA GLU A 154 -14.49 16.65 19.57
C GLU A 154 -14.31 15.59 20.67
N LYS A 155 -13.16 15.59 21.37
CA LYS A 155 -12.92 14.69 22.52
C LYS A 155 -13.84 14.96 23.71
N LYS A 156 -14.31 16.19 23.91
CA LYS A 156 -15.35 16.50 24.91
C LYS A 156 -16.71 15.95 24.49
N LYS A 157 -17.07 16.04 23.19
CA LYS A 157 -18.31 15.46 22.64
C LYS A 157 -18.32 13.95 22.77
N GLU A 158 -17.23 13.29 22.40
CA GLU A 158 -17.02 11.84 22.53
C GLU A 158 -17.23 11.36 23.98
N ASN A 159 -16.58 12.01 24.96
CA ASN A 159 -16.77 11.68 26.38
C ASN A 159 -18.24 11.79 26.82
N MET A 160 -18.97 12.82 26.41
CA MET A 160 -20.40 12.98 26.74
C MET A 160 -21.28 11.91 26.08
N GLU A 161 -20.95 11.47 24.86
CA GLU A 161 -21.65 10.37 24.19
C GLU A 161 -21.37 9.01 24.85
N VAL A 162 -20.14 8.77 25.31
CA VAL A 162 -19.78 7.56 26.09
C VAL A 162 -20.48 7.52 27.45
N GLU A 163 -20.57 8.67 28.13
CA GLU A 163 -21.24 8.78 29.43
C GLU A 163 -22.76 8.58 29.30
N ALA A 164 -23.38 9.13 28.25
CA ALA A 164 -24.79 8.88 27.91
C ALA A 164 -25.08 7.42 27.54
N ARG A 165 -24.18 6.74 26.81
CA ARG A 165 -24.30 5.29 26.53
C ARG A 165 -24.31 4.48 27.82
N ARG A 166 -23.34 4.71 28.72
CA ARG A 166 -23.26 4.01 30.02
C ARG A 166 -24.50 4.19 30.88
N ALA A 167 -25.07 5.40 30.94
CA ALA A 167 -26.33 5.64 31.65
C ALA A 167 -27.48 4.80 31.06
N THR A 168 -27.55 4.70 29.72
CA THR A 168 -28.56 3.91 29.01
C THR A 168 -28.40 2.40 29.24
N GLU A 169 -27.17 1.91 29.29
CA GLU A 169 -26.83 0.50 29.55
C GLU A 169 -27.21 0.08 30.99
N VAL A 170 -26.95 0.93 31.98
CA VAL A 170 -27.32 0.69 33.39
C VAL A 170 -28.84 0.60 33.55
N ASP A 171 -29.60 1.49 32.91
CA ASP A 171 -31.06 1.45 32.93
C ASP A 171 -31.61 0.20 32.23
N ALA A 172 -31.02 -0.20 31.10
CA ALA A 172 -31.39 -1.43 30.40
C ALA A 172 -31.18 -2.68 31.27
N ALA A 173 -30.03 -2.78 31.94
CA ALA A 173 -29.72 -3.88 32.87
C ALA A 173 -30.72 -3.93 34.04
N MET A 174 -31.08 -2.77 34.62
CA MET A 174 -32.09 -2.68 35.68
C MET A 174 -33.48 -3.16 35.24
N GLN A 175 -33.88 -2.89 33.99
CA GLN A 175 -35.15 -3.39 33.45
C GLN A 175 -35.11 -4.89 33.16
N GLU A 176 -33.98 -5.42 32.69
CA GLU A 176 -33.83 -6.86 32.46
C GLU A 176 -33.86 -7.66 33.78
N GLU A 177 -33.23 -7.15 34.84
CA GLU A 177 -33.26 -7.80 36.16
C GLU A 177 -34.69 -7.84 36.74
N LYS A 178 -35.44 -6.74 36.63
CA LYS A 178 -36.88 -6.68 36.99
C LYS A 178 -37.72 -7.65 36.15
N ALA A 179 -37.38 -7.84 34.87
CA ALA A 179 -38.04 -8.81 34.01
C ALA A 179 -37.69 -10.27 34.37
N LYS A 180 -36.44 -10.54 34.79
CA LYS A 180 -36.00 -11.86 35.29
C LYS A 180 -36.75 -12.24 36.57
N ARG A 181 -36.79 -11.38 37.60
CA ARG A 181 -37.55 -11.63 38.85
C ARG A 181 -39.03 -11.98 38.56
N ARG A 182 -39.70 -11.18 37.72
CA ARG A 182 -41.10 -11.41 37.30
C ARG A 182 -41.34 -12.71 36.52
N ARG A 183 -40.31 -13.26 35.85
CA ARG A 183 -40.39 -14.59 35.19
C ARG A 183 -40.25 -15.71 36.21
N GLU A 184 -39.40 -15.54 37.22
CA GLU A 184 -39.15 -16.55 38.25
C GLU A 184 -40.36 -16.73 39.19
N GLU A 185 -41.00 -15.63 39.61
CA GLU A 185 -42.28 -15.65 40.34
C GLU A 185 -43.36 -16.44 39.60
N ARG A 186 -43.50 -16.19 38.29
CA ARG A 186 -44.43 -16.92 37.40
C ARG A 186 -44.04 -18.39 37.17
N ARG A 187 -42.78 -18.77 37.41
CA ARG A 187 -42.34 -20.17 37.36
C ARG A 187 -42.76 -20.90 38.63
N LYS A 188 -42.48 -20.30 39.80
CA LYS A 188 -42.87 -20.83 41.11
C LYS A 188 -44.39 -21.01 41.25
N GLN A 189 -45.19 -20.07 40.72
CA GLN A 189 -46.66 -20.21 40.64
C GLN A 189 -47.16 -21.36 39.74
N ARG A 190 -46.35 -21.84 38.79
CA ARG A 190 -46.68 -22.99 37.92
C ARG A 190 -46.23 -24.31 38.51
N GLU A 191 -45.06 -24.31 39.15
CA GLU A 191 -44.52 -25.47 39.86
C GLU A 191 -45.43 -25.91 41.03
N SER A 192 -46.22 -25.00 41.60
CA SER A 192 -47.20 -25.29 42.64
C SER A 192 -48.58 -25.79 42.15
N GLN A 193 -48.75 -26.22 40.88
CA GLN A 193 -50.07 -26.53 40.30
C GLN A 193 -50.22 -27.85 39.51
N GLN A 194 -49.28 -28.81 39.58
CA GLN A 194 -49.46 -30.13 38.92
C GLN A 194 -49.04 -31.33 39.78
N PRO A 195 -49.83 -32.43 39.83
CA PRO A 195 -49.49 -33.68 40.52
C PRO A 195 -48.67 -34.66 39.65
N LEU A 196 -48.14 -35.72 40.28
CA LEU A 196 -47.14 -36.64 39.69
C LEU A 196 -47.73 -37.83 38.92
N VAL A 197 -47.02 -38.28 37.87
CA VAL A 197 -47.05 -39.66 37.33
C VAL A 197 -45.60 -40.06 36.91
N PRO A 198 -45.10 -41.28 37.23
CA PRO A 198 -43.73 -41.74 36.95
C PRO A 198 -43.58 -42.53 35.60
N PRO A 199 -42.37 -43.03 35.21
CA PRO A 199 -42.04 -43.42 33.82
C PRO A 199 -42.31 -44.91 33.48
N VAL A 200 -41.98 -45.42 32.28
CA VAL A 200 -40.68 -46.07 31.88
C VAL A 200 -40.51 -46.09 30.34
N ASP A 201 -39.29 -46.39 29.88
CA ASP A 201 -38.77 -46.46 28.49
C ASP A 201 -39.67 -46.93 27.33
N GLU A 202 -39.60 -46.20 26.21
CA GLU A 202 -38.90 -46.71 25.01
C GLU A 202 -38.34 -45.53 24.20
N ARG A 203 -37.01 -45.32 24.16
CA ARG A 203 -36.40 -44.14 23.49
C ARG A 203 -35.42 -44.44 22.34
N GLU A 204 -35.35 -45.69 21.87
CA GLU A 204 -34.52 -46.10 20.73
C GLU A 204 -35.30 -46.83 19.61
N LYS A 205 -36.36 -46.22 19.08
CA LYS A 205 -36.91 -46.52 17.73
C LYS A 205 -37.89 -45.44 17.24
N ARG A 206 -37.36 -44.38 16.61
CA ARG A 206 -37.97 -43.59 15.49
C ARG A 206 -37.14 -42.34 15.16
N ARG A 207 -35.99 -42.56 14.49
CA ARG A 207 -35.44 -41.58 13.54
C ARG A 207 -35.93 -41.96 12.14
N SER A 208 -36.91 -41.25 11.62
CA SER A 208 -37.31 -41.30 10.21
C SER A 208 -38.00 -39.99 9.81
N ALA A 209 -37.87 -39.59 8.56
CA ALA A 209 -38.44 -38.34 8.07
C ALA A 209 -39.98 -38.42 8.01
N HIS A 210 -40.64 -37.31 8.35
CA HIS A 210 -42.06 -37.10 8.04
C HIS A 210 -42.15 -36.59 6.60
N THR A 211 -43.08 -37.12 5.79
CA THR A 211 -43.30 -36.63 4.42
C THR A 211 -44.07 -35.30 4.44
N ASP A 212 -44.05 -34.56 3.32
CA ASP A 212 -44.76 -33.27 3.25
C ASP A 212 -46.29 -33.42 3.36
N ASP A 213 -46.86 -34.61 3.11
CA ASP A 213 -48.27 -34.92 3.35
C ASP A 213 -48.67 -34.71 4.82
N GLU A 214 -47.84 -35.15 5.78
CA GLU A 214 -48.09 -34.96 7.21
C GLU A 214 -47.99 -33.48 7.62
N ARG A 215 -47.20 -32.69 6.89
CA ARG A 215 -47.14 -31.23 7.08
C ARG A 215 -48.39 -30.54 6.55
N GLU A 216 -48.89 -30.95 5.38
CA GLU A 216 -50.11 -30.37 4.83
C GLU A 216 -51.35 -30.79 5.64
N GLU A 217 -51.43 -32.04 6.13
CA GLU A 217 -52.54 -32.46 6.98
C GLU A 217 -52.57 -31.67 8.30
N ARG A 218 -51.41 -31.42 8.93
CA ARG A 218 -51.30 -30.53 10.09
C ARG A 218 -51.76 -29.10 9.79
N ARG A 219 -51.50 -28.60 8.58
CA ARG A 219 -51.92 -27.26 8.15
C ARG A 219 -53.44 -27.19 7.98
N ARG A 220 -54.04 -28.15 7.27
CA ARG A 220 -55.50 -28.28 7.12
C ARG A 220 -56.20 -28.42 8.48
N ARG A 221 -55.64 -29.19 9.43
CA ARG A 221 -56.14 -29.31 10.82
C ARG A 221 -56.01 -28.02 11.66
N GLN A 222 -55.18 -27.05 11.29
CA GLN A 222 -55.14 -25.73 11.93
C GLN A 222 -56.10 -24.72 11.27
N GLU A 223 -56.25 -24.77 9.94
CA GLU A 223 -57.14 -23.87 9.20
C GLU A 223 -58.62 -24.21 9.49
N ALA A 224 -58.96 -25.48 9.74
CA ALA A 224 -60.29 -25.92 10.19
C ALA A 224 -60.68 -25.50 11.63
N LYS A 225 -59.82 -24.76 12.36
CA LYS A 225 -60.01 -24.45 13.79
C LYS A 225 -60.34 -22.99 14.13
N TYR A 226 -60.53 -22.14 13.12
CA TYR A 226 -60.91 -20.74 13.27
C TYR A 226 -61.93 -20.35 12.20
N THR A 227 -62.90 -19.52 12.55
CA THR A 227 -63.87 -18.98 11.59
C THR A 227 -63.20 -17.99 10.62
N ALA A 228 -63.78 -17.80 9.44
CA ALA A 228 -63.23 -16.89 8.42
C ALA A 228 -63.02 -15.46 8.96
N SER A 229 -63.94 -14.95 9.78
CA SER A 229 -63.82 -13.63 10.42
C SER A 229 -62.68 -13.57 11.44
N GLU A 230 -62.38 -14.64 12.18
CA GLU A 230 -61.22 -14.69 13.08
C GLU A 230 -59.89 -14.78 12.31
N ILE A 231 -59.88 -15.49 11.19
CA ILE A 231 -58.71 -15.58 10.30
C ILE A 231 -58.40 -14.20 9.70
N ASP A 232 -59.41 -13.49 9.20
CA ASP A 232 -59.19 -12.15 8.66
C ASP A 232 -58.97 -11.09 9.76
N GLN A 233 -59.59 -11.18 10.94
CA GLN A 233 -59.18 -10.34 12.10
C GLN A 233 -57.72 -10.58 12.52
N LYS A 234 -57.22 -11.83 12.45
CA LYS A 234 -55.78 -12.13 12.66
C LYS A 234 -54.91 -11.54 11.55
N ARG A 235 -55.34 -11.57 10.29
CA ARG A 235 -54.62 -10.98 9.16
C ARG A 235 -54.58 -9.45 9.25
N GLU A 236 -55.69 -8.83 9.60
CA GLU A 236 -55.81 -7.38 9.73
C GLU A 236 -55.03 -6.85 10.93
N ARG A 237 -55.10 -7.53 12.08
CA ARG A 237 -54.24 -7.24 13.24
C ARG A 237 -52.75 -7.36 12.90
N ARG A 238 -52.35 -8.40 12.14
CA ARG A 238 -50.97 -8.57 11.64
C ARG A 238 -50.56 -7.51 10.59
N ARG A 239 -51.49 -6.98 9.80
CA ARG A 239 -51.27 -5.84 8.89
C ARG A 239 -51.02 -4.56 9.68
N GLN A 240 -51.87 -4.27 10.66
CA GLN A 240 -51.73 -3.11 11.55
C GLN A 240 -50.44 -3.18 12.39
N GLU A 241 -50.10 -4.34 12.97
CA GLU A 241 -48.80 -4.55 13.63
C GLU A 241 -47.62 -4.33 12.69
N LYS A 242 -47.71 -4.77 11.42
CA LYS A 242 -46.68 -4.50 10.40
C LYS A 242 -46.58 -3.03 10.03
N GLN A 243 -47.70 -2.32 9.85
CA GLN A 243 -47.69 -0.88 9.59
C GLN A 243 -47.09 -0.11 10.77
N HIS A 244 -47.56 -0.36 11.99
CA HIS A 244 -47.06 0.29 13.20
C HIS A 244 -45.57 0.02 13.44
N ARG A 245 -45.08 -1.23 13.23
CA ARG A 245 -43.63 -1.53 13.22
C ARG A 245 -42.87 -0.79 12.11
N THR A 246 -43.48 -0.58 10.95
CA THR A 246 -42.83 0.11 9.82
C THR A 246 -42.76 1.62 10.06
N GLU A 247 -43.78 2.22 10.66
CA GLU A 247 -43.78 3.65 11.04
C GLU A 247 -42.84 3.92 12.21
N GLN A 248 -42.81 3.04 13.22
CA GLN A 248 -41.78 3.09 14.27
C GLN A 248 -40.36 2.96 13.71
N LYS A 249 -40.13 2.10 12.69
CA LYS A 249 -38.84 2.04 11.98
C LYS A 249 -38.55 3.29 11.14
N LYS A 250 -39.56 3.98 10.58
CA LYS A 250 -39.38 5.25 9.86
C LYS A 250 -39.05 6.46 10.76
N ARG A 251 -39.25 6.37 12.08
CA ARG A 251 -38.94 7.45 13.04
C ARG A 251 -37.63 7.25 13.83
N ARG A 252 -36.84 6.21 13.56
CA ARG A 252 -35.48 6.07 14.11
C ARG A 252 -34.43 6.49 13.08
N VAL A 253 -33.97 7.73 13.18
CA VAL A 253 -32.68 8.16 12.61
C VAL A 253 -31.59 7.44 13.39
N ILE A 254 -30.75 6.66 12.71
CA ILE A 254 -29.61 5.96 13.29
C ILE A 254 -28.41 6.13 12.36
N SER A 255 -27.43 6.90 12.84
CA SER A 255 -26.03 6.79 12.41
C SER A 255 -25.43 5.47 12.91
N GLY A 256 -24.40 4.95 12.23
CA GLY A 256 -23.58 3.87 12.79
C GLY A 256 -22.79 4.31 14.04
N PRO A 257 -21.93 3.43 14.62
CA PRO A 257 -21.51 2.12 14.09
C PRO A 257 -21.67 0.94 15.07
N LEU A 258 -21.79 -0.29 14.53
CA LEU A 258 -21.24 -1.52 15.11
C LEU A 258 -21.30 -2.67 14.08
N ALA A 259 -20.16 -3.14 13.58
CA ALA A 259 -20.05 -4.32 12.71
C ALA A 259 -18.61 -4.89 12.59
N GLU A 260 -17.76 -4.70 13.62
CA GLU A 260 -16.47 -5.41 13.72
C GLU A 260 -16.56 -6.49 14.80
N GLU A 261 -17.09 -7.65 14.43
CA GLU A 261 -16.69 -8.96 14.96
C GLU A 261 -17.20 -10.03 13.98
N GLY A 262 -16.32 -10.95 13.57
CA GLY A 262 -16.58 -11.85 12.44
C GLY A 262 -17.45 -13.04 12.82
N GLY A 263 -18.57 -13.21 12.11
CA GLY A 263 -19.45 -14.38 12.22
C GLY A 263 -20.51 -14.36 11.13
N VAL A 264 -20.25 -15.06 10.02
CA VAL A 264 -21.18 -15.22 8.90
C VAL A 264 -21.71 -16.65 8.91
N ASP A 265 -23.03 -16.80 8.94
CA ASP A 265 -23.74 -17.97 8.42
C ASP A 265 -24.28 -17.58 7.04
N ASP A 266 -24.03 -18.39 6.01
CA ASP A 266 -24.14 -17.97 4.59
C ASP A 266 -25.57 -17.69 4.07
N ASP A 267 -26.61 -18.16 4.76
CA ASP A 267 -27.99 -18.17 4.25
C ASP A 267 -28.64 -16.77 4.13
N GLU A 268 -28.19 -15.75 4.88
CA GLU A 268 -28.83 -14.40 4.83
C GLU A 268 -28.35 -13.55 3.63
N TYR A 269 -27.17 -13.84 3.08
CA TYR A 269 -26.59 -13.03 1.99
C TYR A 269 -27.36 -13.19 0.66
N GLN A 270 -27.91 -14.38 0.41
CA GLN A 270 -28.62 -14.70 -0.84
C GLN A 270 -29.95 -13.91 -0.98
N TYR A 271 -30.64 -13.61 0.13
CA TYR A 271 -31.90 -12.87 0.12
C TYR A 271 -31.71 -11.35 -0.08
N MET A 272 -30.54 -10.81 0.29
CA MET A 272 -30.25 -9.37 0.24
C MET A 272 -29.94 -8.85 -1.17
N MET A 273 -29.40 -9.69 -2.06
CA MET A 273 -29.01 -9.30 -3.42
C MET A 273 -30.19 -9.06 -4.38
N GLU A 274 -31.36 -9.67 -4.16
CA GLU A 274 -32.41 -9.74 -5.18
C GLU A 274 -33.22 -8.43 -5.37
N LYS A 275 -33.13 -7.46 -4.45
CA LYS A 275 -34.08 -6.31 -4.39
C LYS A 275 -33.48 -4.92 -4.13
N ARG A 276 -32.44 -4.52 -4.88
CA ARG A 276 -32.09 -3.10 -4.99
C ARG A 276 -31.43 -2.69 -6.31
N GLY A 277 -32.23 -2.14 -7.22
CA GLY A 277 -31.77 -1.44 -8.42
C GLY A 277 -32.66 -0.23 -8.72
N GLY A 278 -32.03 0.90 -9.07
CA GLY A 278 -32.69 2.10 -9.58
C GLY A 278 -33.37 3.01 -8.54
N GLY A 279 -33.07 4.30 -8.61
CA GLY A 279 -33.90 5.37 -8.03
C GLY A 279 -34.49 6.24 -9.14
N GLY A 280 -35.44 7.13 -8.79
CA GLY A 280 -35.87 8.21 -9.70
C GLY A 280 -37.35 8.61 -9.65
N ARG A 281 -37.58 9.84 -9.16
CA ARG A 281 -38.79 10.69 -9.32
C ARG A 281 -40.14 10.19 -8.75
N SER A 282 -40.99 11.17 -8.42
CA SER A 282 -42.32 10.98 -7.83
C SER A 282 -43.33 10.39 -8.83
N PRO A 283 -44.29 9.55 -8.39
CA PRO A 283 -45.26 8.93 -9.28
C PRO A 283 -46.43 9.86 -9.60
N THR A 284 -46.63 10.13 -10.89
CA THR A 284 -47.96 10.49 -11.43
C THR A 284 -48.76 9.20 -11.66
N VAL A 285 -50.04 9.21 -11.27
CA VAL A 285 -50.91 8.03 -11.40
C VAL A 285 -51.37 7.89 -12.85
N TYR A 286 -51.15 6.70 -13.44
CA TYR A 286 -51.65 6.32 -14.77
C TYR A 286 -52.61 5.14 -14.64
N SER A 287 -53.67 5.11 -15.46
CA SER A 287 -54.69 4.04 -15.41
C SER A 287 -54.23 2.73 -16.07
N GLU A 288 -54.88 1.62 -15.70
CA GLU A 288 -54.44 0.28 -16.08
C GLU A 288 -54.44 0.02 -17.60
N GLU A 289 -55.37 0.61 -18.36
CA GLU A 289 -55.38 0.56 -19.83
C GLU A 289 -54.07 1.08 -20.46
N GLN A 290 -53.50 2.15 -19.91
CA GLN A 290 -52.29 2.77 -20.45
C GLN A 290 -51.05 1.90 -20.18
N LEU A 291 -51.04 1.17 -19.05
CA LEU A 291 -50.04 0.15 -18.75
C LEU A 291 -50.15 -1.06 -19.70
N ALA A 292 -51.38 -1.49 -20.05
CA ALA A 292 -51.60 -2.56 -21.02
C ALA A 292 -51.07 -2.19 -22.42
N LYS A 293 -51.41 -0.99 -22.93
CA LYS A 293 -50.90 -0.48 -24.22
C LYS A 293 -49.36 -0.38 -24.23
N ARG A 294 -48.74 0.13 -23.16
CA ARG A 294 -47.26 0.18 -23.03
C ARG A 294 -46.61 -1.20 -22.98
N LYS A 295 -47.21 -2.21 -22.34
CA LYS A 295 -46.70 -3.59 -22.36
C LYS A 295 -46.74 -4.20 -23.76
N LYS A 296 -47.79 -3.93 -24.57
CA LYS A 296 -47.89 -4.40 -25.96
C LYS A 296 -46.82 -3.74 -26.85
N TRP A 297 -46.65 -2.42 -26.75
CA TRP A 297 -45.60 -1.68 -27.47
C TRP A 297 -44.17 -2.11 -27.08
N LYS A 298 -43.87 -2.37 -25.81
CA LYS A 298 -42.56 -2.91 -25.41
C LYS A 298 -42.24 -4.26 -26.06
N LYS A 299 -43.23 -5.17 -26.17
CA LYS A 299 -43.01 -6.46 -26.86
C LYS A 299 -42.73 -6.29 -28.35
N ILE A 300 -43.42 -5.36 -29.02
CA ILE A 300 -43.18 -5.03 -30.44
C ILE A 300 -41.78 -4.43 -30.62
N ALA A 301 -41.38 -3.48 -29.78
CA ALA A 301 -40.04 -2.87 -29.84
C ALA A 301 -38.92 -3.90 -29.64
N ILE A 302 -39.06 -4.84 -28.69
CA ILE A 302 -38.10 -5.93 -28.48
C ILE A 302 -38.01 -6.84 -29.70
N ALA A 303 -39.13 -7.18 -30.34
CA ALA A 303 -39.14 -7.99 -31.56
C ALA A 303 -38.44 -7.28 -32.74
N VAL A 304 -38.68 -5.97 -32.92
CA VAL A 304 -38.01 -5.16 -33.96
C VAL A 304 -36.49 -5.08 -33.69
N ILE A 305 -36.06 -4.87 -32.44
CA ILE A 305 -34.65 -4.86 -32.07
C ILE A 305 -33.99 -6.23 -32.32
N ALA A 306 -34.68 -7.34 -32.02
CA ALA A 306 -34.17 -8.68 -32.31
C ALA A 306 -33.99 -8.94 -33.82
N VAL A 307 -34.92 -8.48 -34.65
CA VAL A 307 -34.81 -8.58 -36.12
C VAL A 307 -33.68 -7.69 -36.66
N LEU A 308 -33.52 -6.48 -36.13
CA LEU A 308 -32.42 -5.57 -36.51
C LEU A 308 -31.05 -6.15 -36.12
N LEU A 309 -30.92 -6.79 -34.94
CA LEU A 309 -29.71 -7.49 -34.54
C LEU A 309 -29.41 -8.71 -35.44
N LEU A 310 -30.44 -9.48 -35.83
CA LEU A 310 -30.30 -10.58 -36.78
C LEU A 310 -29.79 -10.09 -38.15
N LEU A 311 -30.35 -9.00 -38.67
CA LEU A 311 -29.89 -8.36 -39.91
C LEU A 311 -28.47 -7.80 -39.77
N ALA A 312 -28.12 -7.19 -38.63
CA ALA A 312 -26.78 -6.69 -38.33
C ALA A 312 -25.72 -7.79 -38.19
N ILE A 313 -26.12 -9.06 -37.97
CA ILE A 313 -25.23 -10.24 -38.01
C ILE A 313 -25.17 -10.85 -39.42
N ILE A 314 -26.31 -10.96 -40.10
CA ILE A 314 -26.39 -11.57 -41.45
C ILE A 314 -25.68 -10.71 -42.50
N ILE A 315 -25.79 -9.39 -42.45
CA ILE A 315 -25.21 -8.49 -43.46
C ILE A 315 -23.67 -8.57 -43.49
N PRO A 316 -22.92 -8.46 -42.36
CA PRO A 316 -21.47 -8.66 -42.36
C PRO A 316 -21.04 -10.04 -42.84
N VAL A 317 -21.74 -11.11 -42.46
CA VAL A 317 -21.42 -12.49 -42.90
C VAL A 317 -21.60 -12.65 -44.40
N ALA A 318 -22.68 -12.10 -44.98
CA ALA A 318 -22.90 -12.09 -46.42
C ALA A 318 -21.84 -11.28 -47.19
N VAL A 319 -21.35 -10.17 -46.61
CA VAL A 319 -20.30 -9.34 -47.22
C VAL A 319 -18.92 -10.02 -47.12
N MET A 320 -18.58 -10.66 -45.99
CA MET A 320 -17.32 -11.41 -45.83
C MET A 320 -17.21 -12.59 -46.79
N LEU A 321 -18.32 -13.27 -47.10
CA LEU A 321 -18.32 -14.39 -48.04
C LEU A 321 -18.28 -13.98 -49.54
N SER A 322 -18.27 -12.68 -49.85
CA SER A 322 -18.43 -12.17 -51.23
C SER A 322 -17.23 -11.38 -51.78
N LYS A 323 -16.10 -11.28 -51.06
CA LYS A 323 -14.86 -10.64 -51.57
C LYS A 323 -13.63 -11.53 -51.45
N LYS A 324 -13.24 -12.15 -52.56
CA LYS A 324 -11.99 -12.91 -52.72
C LYS A 324 -11.23 -12.52 -54.01
N SER A 325 -10.53 -11.39 -54.00
CA SER A 325 -9.42 -11.04 -54.92
C SER A 325 -8.80 -9.67 -54.58
N SER A 326 -7.52 -9.45 -54.97
CA SER A 326 -6.72 -8.18 -54.97
C SER A 326 -6.72 -7.32 -53.70
N GLY A 327 -5.63 -6.97 -53.02
CA GLY A 327 -4.26 -6.70 -53.49
C GLY A 327 -3.77 -5.33 -52.94
N ASN A 328 -2.65 -5.33 -52.21
CA ASN A 328 -1.81 -4.19 -51.75
C ASN A 328 -2.28 -3.16 -50.68
N ASN A 329 -1.49 -3.14 -49.59
CA ASN A 329 -0.95 -2.00 -48.82
C ASN A 329 -1.79 -0.74 -48.50
N SER A 330 -2.18 -0.62 -47.23
CA SER A 330 -1.65 0.41 -46.31
C SER A 330 -1.97 0.05 -44.85
N SER A 331 -0.97 -0.10 -43.98
CA SER A 331 -1.15 -0.55 -42.59
C SER A 331 -0.71 0.50 -41.56
N SER A 332 -1.62 0.89 -40.67
CA SER A 332 -1.36 1.86 -39.59
C SER A 332 -2.04 1.43 -38.29
N GLY A 333 -1.24 1.22 -37.23
CA GLY A 333 -1.58 1.32 -35.80
C GLY A 333 -2.81 0.60 -35.23
N GLY A 334 -2.61 -0.31 -34.28
CA GLY A 334 -3.62 -0.63 -33.26
C GLY A 334 -3.66 -2.09 -32.79
N ALA A 335 -3.66 -2.26 -31.46
CA ALA A 335 -3.75 -3.53 -30.73
C ALA A 335 -2.61 -4.55 -31.00
N ALA A 336 -2.49 -5.54 -30.11
CA ALA A 336 -1.55 -6.64 -30.28
C ALA A 336 -1.91 -7.45 -31.54
N ALA A 337 -1.03 -7.43 -32.54
CA ALA A 337 -1.09 -8.40 -33.62
C ALA A 337 -1.01 -9.80 -33.00
N ASP A 338 -1.83 -10.74 -33.48
CA ASP A 338 -1.89 -12.10 -32.93
C ASP A 338 -0.69 -12.93 -33.40
N THR A 339 0.49 -12.55 -32.90
CA THR A 339 1.77 -13.23 -33.13
C THR A 339 1.63 -14.66 -32.64
N GLN A 340 1.47 -15.57 -33.60
CA GLN A 340 1.48 -17.00 -33.33
C GLN A 340 2.79 -17.38 -32.65
N PRO A 341 2.75 -18.31 -31.67
CA PRO A 341 3.95 -18.74 -30.94
C PRO A 341 5.02 -19.26 -31.89
N ASN A 342 6.24 -18.72 -31.82
CA ASN A 342 7.33 -19.16 -32.69
C ASN A 342 8.17 -20.23 -31.99
N THR A 343 7.99 -21.46 -32.44
CA THR A 343 8.70 -22.65 -31.93
C THR A 343 9.56 -23.33 -32.99
N SER A 344 9.88 -22.64 -34.09
CA SER A 344 10.64 -23.21 -35.22
C SER A 344 12.04 -23.72 -34.87
N ASN A 345 12.66 -23.26 -33.78
CA ASN A 345 13.94 -23.81 -33.29
C ASN A 345 13.80 -25.18 -32.58
N LEU A 346 12.58 -25.68 -32.35
CA LEU A 346 12.30 -27.06 -31.96
C LEU A 346 12.20 -28.01 -33.16
N GLU A 347 12.13 -27.50 -34.41
CA GLU A 347 12.04 -28.36 -35.59
C GLU A 347 13.28 -29.25 -35.73
N GLY A 348 13.05 -30.55 -35.97
CA GLY A 348 14.11 -31.56 -36.03
C GLY A 348 14.77 -31.90 -34.68
N LYS A 349 14.34 -31.34 -33.54
CA LYS A 349 14.78 -31.77 -32.21
C LYS A 349 13.99 -33.00 -31.76
N ASP A 350 14.66 -33.99 -31.17
CA ASP A 350 13.98 -35.12 -30.54
C ASP A 350 13.37 -34.69 -29.20
N ARG A 351 12.04 -34.74 -29.11
CA ARG A 351 11.29 -34.47 -27.87
C ARG A 351 11.64 -35.46 -26.74
N ASN A 352 12.23 -36.60 -27.06
CA ASN A 352 12.70 -37.55 -26.04
C ASN A 352 14.03 -37.18 -25.39
N SER A 353 14.71 -36.12 -25.84
CA SER A 353 15.82 -35.51 -25.11
C SER A 353 15.41 -34.91 -23.76
N VAL A 354 14.12 -34.63 -23.55
CA VAL A 354 13.54 -34.25 -22.25
C VAL A 354 13.13 -35.52 -21.50
N PRO A 355 13.70 -35.82 -20.31
CA PRO A 355 13.30 -36.94 -19.47
C PRO A 355 11.81 -36.91 -19.10
N GLN A 356 11.22 -38.07 -18.84
CA GLN A 356 9.77 -38.18 -18.69
C GLN A 356 9.25 -37.40 -17.47
N GLU A 357 10.05 -37.28 -16.42
CA GLU A 357 9.73 -36.53 -15.21
C GLU A 357 9.74 -35.00 -15.39
N ASP A 358 10.37 -34.49 -16.46
CA ASP A 358 10.49 -33.05 -16.72
C ASP A 358 9.50 -32.52 -17.76
N ARG A 359 8.79 -33.40 -18.47
CA ARG A 359 7.84 -33.03 -19.53
C ARG A 359 6.67 -32.24 -18.96
N GLY A 360 6.36 -31.10 -19.57
CA GLY A 360 5.40 -30.13 -19.04
C GLY A 360 5.89 -29.26 -17.88
N THR A 361 7.13 -29.44 -17.39
CA THR A 361 7.75 -28.53 -16.40
C THR A 361 8.45 -27.37 -17.10
N TYR A 362 8.98 -26.41 -16.33
CA TYR A 362 9.74 -25.30 -16.90
C TYR A 362 11.01 -25.72 -17.68
N TYR A 363 11.48 -26.97 -17.52
CA TYR A 363 12.59 -27.58 -18.25
C TYR A 363 12.20 -28.17 -19.63
N ASP A 364 10.92 -28.24 -19.99
CA ASP A 364 10.46 -28.80 -21.28
C ASP A 364 10.14 -27.67 -22.28
N PRO A 365 10.97 -27.41 -23.31
CA PRO A 365 10.71 -26.37 -24.31
C PRO A 365 9.41 -26.57 -25.10
N TRP A 366 8.93 -27.81 -25.23
CA TRP A 366 7.63 -28.11 -25.87
C TRP A 366 6.42 -27.77 -24.97
N SER A 367 6.64 -27.17 -23.80
CA SER A 367 5.61 -26.67 -22.87
C SER A 367 5.61 -25.14 -22.70
N TRP A 368 6.58 -24.45 -23.32
CA TRP A 368 6.69 -22.99 -23.28
C TRP A 368 5.77 -22.39 -24.37
N TYR A 369 5.35 -21.14 -24.19
CA TYR A 369 4.53 -20.47 -25.21
C TYR A 369 5.35 -20.16 -26.46
N ASP A 370 6.54 -19.57 -26.29
CA ASP A 370 7.40 -19.13 -27.39
C ASP A 370 8.85 -19.54 -27.08
N THR A 371 9.53 -20.18 -28.03
CA THR A 371 10.92 -20.65 -27.85
C THR A 371 11.94 -19.87 -28.67
N MET A 372 11.51 -18.87 -29.43
CA MET A 372 12.40 -18.04 -30.25
C MET A 372 13.44 -17.28 -29.39
N ASP A 373 14.65 -17.14 -29.93
CA ASP A 373 15.82 -16.54 -29.26
C ASP A 373 16.28 -17.26 -27.96
N PHE A 374 15.77 -18.47 -27.68
CA PHE A 374 16.25 -19.33 -26.59
C PHE A 374 17.09 -20.52 -27.07
N ASN A 375 18.04 -20.95 -26.23
CA ASN A 375 18.69 -22.25 -26.33
C ASN A 375 17.74 -23.36 -25.80
N VAL A 376 17.13 -24.09 -26.72
CA VAL A 376 16.18 -25.19 -26.44
C VAL A 376 16.87 -26.52 -26.12
N THR A 377 18.18 -26.53 -25.87
CA THR A 377 18.90 -27.74 -25.43
C THR A 377 18.54 -28.05 -23.98
N TYR A 378 18.01 -29.24 -23.72
CA TYR A 378 17.64 -29.66 -22.36
C TYR A 378 18.87 -29.71 -21.44
N THR A 379 18.75 -29.06 -20.27
CA THR A 379 19.69 -29.19 -19.16
C THR A 379 18.94 -29.02 -17.84
N LYS A 380 19.38 -29.75 -16.80
CA LYS A 380 18.88 -29.68 -15.41
C LYS A 380 19.74 -28.79 -14.51
N GLU A 381 20.73 -28.09 -15.08
CA GLU A 381 21.67 -27.25 -14.34
C GLU A 381 21.01 -25.99 -13.78
N THR A 382 21.45 -25.62 -12.56
CA THR A 382 20.97 -24.43 -11.85
C THR A 382 22.13 -23.71 -11.17
N VAL A 383 22.01 -22.40 -11.01
CA VAL A 383 22.92 -21.55 -10.22
C VAL A 383 22.08 -20.79 -9.21
N GLY A 384 22.45 -20.81 -7.92
CA GLY A 384 21.57 -20.31 -6.85
C GLY A 384 20.23 -21.06 -6.73
N GLY A 385 20.11 -22.26 -7.32
CA GLY A 385 18.84 -22.98 -7.44
C GLY A 385 17.86 -22.37 -8.46
N LEU A 386 18.34 -21.51 -9.37
CA LEU A 386 17.61 -20.97 -10.52
C LEU A 386 18.16 -21.58 -11.83
N PRO A 387 17.31 -21.97 -12.79
CA PRO A 387 17.73 -22.73 -13.96
C PRO A 387 18.42 -21.89 -15.03
N ILE A 388 19.35 -22.50 -15.75
CA ILE A 388 20.07 -21.89 -16.89
C ILE A 388 19.46 -22.24 -18.26
N ILE A 389 18.49 -23.16 -18.33
CA ILE A 389 17.88 -23.59 -19.60
C ILE A 389 17.27 -22.39 -20.35
N GLY A 390 17.49 -22.32 -21.67
CA GLY A 390 17.18 -21.16 -22.49
C GLY A 390 18.38 -20.24 -22.76
N LEU A 391 19.45 -20.29 -21.97
CA LEU A 391 20.65 -19.46 -22.19
C LEU A 391 21.63 -20.05 -23.21
N HIS A 392 22.29 -19.18 -23.97
CA HIS A 392 23.48 -19.50 -24.75
C HIS A 392 24.75 -19.26 -23.93
N ASP A 393 25.75 -20.15 -24.06
CA ASP A 393 26.99 -20.10 -23.27
C ASP A 393 27.99 -19.05 -23.75
N SER A 394 27.88 -18.62 -25.01
CA SER A 394 28.64 -17.52 -25.60
C SER A 394 27.86 -16.21 -25.53
N TRP A 395 28.55 -15.10 -25.23
CA TRP A 395 27.98 -13.75 -25.25
C TRP A 395 29.03 -12.75 -25.77
N ASP A 396 28.59 -11.55 -26.17
CA ASP A 396 29.42 -10.46 -26.68
C ASP A 396 29.05 -9.13 -26.00
N ASP A 397 30.03 -8.51 -25.34
CA ASP A 397 29.87 -7.24 -24.62
C ASP A 397 30.51 -6.04 -25.38
N ASP A 398 31.02 -6.21 -26.61
CA ASP A 398 31.54 -5.09 -27.44
C ASP A 398 30.42 -4.32 -28.17
N VAL A 399 29.33 -4.03 -27.45
CA VAL A 399 28.17 -3.33 -27.99
C VAL A 399 27.95 -2.01 -27.25
N GLN A 400 27.93 -0.90 -27.99
CA GLN A 400 27.67 0.45 -27.47
C GLN A 400 26.21 0.85 -27.68
N ALA A 401 25.49 1.20 -26.61
CA ALA A 401 24.11 1.70 -26.73
C ALA A 401 24.04 2.92 -27.64
N ASN A 402 24.80 3.98 -27.32
CA ASN A 402 24.79 5.23 -28.05
C ASN A 402 26.15 5.98 -27.96
N PRO A 403 26.44 6.96 -28.84
CA PRO A 403 27.74 7.64 -28.89
C PRO A 403 28.09 8.53 -27.69
N LYS A 404 27.27 8.59 -26.64
CA LYS A 404 27.55 9.35 -25.41
C LYS A 404 28.01 8.47 -24.24
N VAL A 405 28.01 7.13 -24.41
CA VAL A 405 28.32 6.17 -23.35
C VAL A 405 29.32 5.10 -23.81
N PRO A 406 30.10 4.48 -22.91
CA PRO A 406 30.94 3.31 -23.23
C PRO A 406 30.13 2.10 -23.73
N ASN A 407 30.77 1.21 -24.52
CA ASN A 407 30.29 -0.15 -24.78
C ASN A 407 30.16 -0.95 -23.48
N LEU A 408 29.57 -2.16 -23.48
CA LEU A 408 29.35 -2.91 -22.24
C LEU A 408 30.65 -3.37 -21.58
N GLN A 409 31.67 -3.77 -22.36
CA GLN A 409 32.98 -4.15 -21.82
C GLN A 409 33.73 -2.99 -21.13
N ASP A 410 33.53 -1.74 -21.56
CA ASP A 410 34.11 -0.54 -20.95
C ASP A 410 33.32 -0.08 -19.71
N LYS A 411 34.05 0.50 -18.75
CA LYS A 411 33.47 0.96 -17.48
C LYS A 411 32.62 2.22 -17.65
N PHE A 412 31.34 2.14 -17.29
CA PHE A 412 30.48 3.32 -17.12
C PHE A 412 30.87 4.11 -15.85
N GLU A 413 31.08 5.42 -15.99
CA GLU A 413 31.46 6.29 -14.87
C GLU A 413 30.23 6.88 -14.15
N TYR A 414 29.53 6.04 -13.39
CA TYR A 414 28.39 6.44 -12.55
C TYR A 414 28.72 7.64 -11.65
N GLY A 415 27.79 8.59 -11.56
CA GLY A 415 27.97 9.85 -10.83
C GLY A 415 28.83 10.90 -11.53
N LYS A 416 29.45 10.58 -12.68
CA LYS A 416 29.97 11.57 -13.65
C LYS A 416 29.14 11.59 -14.93
N MET A 417 28.66 10.41 -15.34
CA MET A 417 27.78 10.21 -16.48
C MET A 417 26.36 9.97 -15.95
N PRO A 418 25.33 10.69 -16.43
CA PRO A 418 23.96 10.42 -16.03
C PRO A 418 23.45 9.13 -16.64
N ILE A 419 22.69 8.38 -15.84
CA ILE A 419 21.82 7.30 -16.32
C ILE A 419 20.68 7.91 -17.14
N ARG A 420 20.41 7.38 -18.33
CA ARG A 420 19.24 7.71 -19.15
C ARG A 420 18.53 6.43 -19.55
N GLY A 421 17.69 5.94 -18.64
CA GLY A 421 17.02 4.66 -18.77
C GLY A 421 15.51 4.73 -18.91
N VAL A 422 14.91 3.56 -19.04
CA VAL A 422 13.45 3.37 -19.00
C VAL A 422 13.11 2.09 -18.25
N ASN A 423 11.94 2.05 -17.66
CA ASN A 423 11.38 0.85 -17.06
C ASN A 423 10.65 0.00 -18.10
N VAL A 424 10.68 -1.32 -17.95
CA VAL A 424 9.75 -2.25 -18.61
C VAL A 424 8.65 -2.70 -17.62
N GLY A 425 8.02 -1.73 -16.96
CA GLY A 425 6.89 -1.92 -16.04
C GLY A 425 5.67 -2.52 -16.74
N GLY A 426 4.79 -3.17 -15.97
CA GLY A 426 3.65 -3.94 -16.49
C GLY A 426 4.00 -5.22 -17.27
N TRP A 427 5.28 -5.61 -17.40
CA TRP A 427 5.69 -6.80 -18.16
C TRP A 427 5.78 -8.08 -17.32
N LEU A 428 6.79 -8.21 -16.45
CA LEU A 428 7.03 -9.40 -15.61
C LEU A 428 6.30 -9.35 -14.25
N ASN A 429 5.53 -8.29 -14.06
CA ASN A 429 4.72 -7.93 -12.90
C ASN A 429 3.68 -6.94 -13.46
N ILE A 430 2.38 -7.26 -13.42
CA ILE A 430 1.36 -6.50 -14.18
C ILE A 430 0.66 -5.41 -13.39
N GLU A 431 0.24 -4.38 -14.11
CA GLU A 431 -0.35 -3.17 -13.53
C GLU A 431 -1.58 -2.71 -14.32
N PRO A 432 -2.74 -2.51 -13.66
CA PRO A 432 -3.99 -2.21 -14.34
C PRO A 432 -3.99 -0.99 -15.26
N PHE A 433 -3.17 0.04 -15.00
CA PHE A 433 -3.11 1.22 -15.87
C PHE A 433 -2.18 1.05 -17.08
N ILE A 434 -1.19 0.14 -16.99
CA ILE A 434 -0.26 -0.19 -18.07
C ILE A 434 -0.93 -1.19 -19.03
N THR A 435 -1.61 -2.20 -18.48
CA THR A 435 -2.29 -3.28 -19.22
C THR A 435 -3.78 -3.40 -18.84
N PRO A 436 -4.61 -2.37 -19.09
CA PRO A 436 -6.03 -2.37 -18.71
C PRO A 436 -6.87 -3.48 -19.36
N SER A 437 -6.47 -4.07 -20.49
CA SER A 437 -7.20 -5.15 -21.17
C SER A 437 -7.49 -6.35 -20.27
N PHE A 438 -6.57 -6.67 -19.34
CA PHE A 438 -6.74 -7.74 -18.34
C PHE A 438 -7.82 -7.44 -17.29
N PHE A 439 -8.15 -6.17 -17.07
CA PHE A 439 -8.99 -5.73 -15.95
C PHE A 439 -10.33 -5.17 -16.40
N GLU A 440 -10.39 -4.48 -17.53
CA GLU A 440 -11.59 -3.75 -18.00
C GLU A 440 -12.77 -4.63 -18.43
N ASN A 441 -12.51 -5.93 -18.63
CA ASN A 441 -13.53 -6.93 -18.91
C ASN A 441 -14.23 -7.48 -17.65
N TYR A 442 -13.75 -7.14 -16.45
CA TYR A 442 -14.37 -7.54 -15.18
C TYR A 442 -15.19 -6.42 -14.55
N GLY A 443 -16.35 -6.77 -13.98
CA GLY A 443 -17.15 -5.83 -13.20
C GLY A 443 -16.50 -5.52 -11.85
N SER A 444 -16.64 -4.30 -11.34
CA SER A 444 -16.08 -3.89 -10.03
C SER A 444 -16.55 -4.76 -8.84
N LYS A 445 -17.67 -5.48 -8.99
CA LYS A 445 -18.14 -6.48 -8.02
C LYS A 445 -17.30 -7.76 -7.95
N GLU A 446 -16.46 -8.01 -8.93
CA GLU A 446 -15.61 -9.22 -9.01
C GLU A 446 -14.28 -9.04 -8.28
N GLY A 447 -13.92 -7.82 -7.87
CA GLY A 447 -12.77 -7.54 -7.01
C GLY A 447 -11.40 -7.77 -7.67
N ILE A 448 -11.33 -7.73 -9.00
CA ILE A 448 -10.07 -7.93 -9.75
C ILE A 448 -9.33 -6.59 -9.82
N VAL A 449 -8.25 -6.46 -9.06
CA VAL A 449 -7.58 -5.18 -8.76
C VAL A 449 -6.05 -5.24 -8.78
N ASP A 450 -5.46 -6.42 -8.99
CA ASP A 450 -4.01 -6.66 -8.95
C ASP A 450 -3.66 -8.01 -9.62
N GLU A 451 -2.38 -8.36 -9.72
CA GLU A 451 -1.95 -9.65 -10.29
C GLU A 451 -2.47 -10.84 -9.47
N TRP A 452 -2.45 -10.76 -8.13
CA TRP A 452 -2.96 -11.80 -7.23
C TRP A 452 -4.43 -12.17 -7.54
N THR A 453 -5.32 -11.18 -7.60
CA THR A 453 -6.75 -11.36 -7.86
C THR A 453 -7.00 -11.79 -9.30
N LEU A 454 -6.24 -11.27 -10.27
CA LEU A 454 -6.33 -11.72 -11.66
C LEU A 454 -5.94 -13.20 -11.80
N MET A 455 -4.83 -13.63 -11.22
CA MET A 455 -4.41 -15.04 -11.30
C MET A 455 -5.42 -15.97 -10.61
N THR A 456 -5.94 -15.55 -9.44
CA THR A 456 -7.02 -16.26 -8.74
C THR A 456 -8.26 -16.43 -9.64
N LYS A 457 -8.58 -15.43 -10.46
CA LYS A 457 -9.72 -15.42 -11.39
C LYS A 457 -9.48 -16.21 -12.68
N LEU A 458 -8.23 -16.25 -13.16
CA LEU A 458 -7.84 -17.03 -14.34
C LEU A 458 -7.74 -18.53 -14.04
N GLY A 459 -7.33 -18.90 -12.83
CA GLY A 459 -7.19 -20.30 -12.38
C GLY A 459 -6.19 -21.04 -13.25
N SER A 460 -6.59 -22.21 -13.79
CA SER A 460 -5.74 -23.01 -14.69
C SER A 460 -5.28 -22.26 -15.95
N ARG A 461 -5.98 -21.19 -16.37
CA ARG A 461 -5.59 -20.36 -17.52
C ARG A 461 -4.51 -19.34 -17.20
N ALA A 462 -4.12 -19.17 -15.93
CA ALA A 462 -3.17 -18.15 -15.49
C ALA A 462 -1.83 -18.30 -16.22
N LYS A 463 -1.26 -19.52 -16.29
CA LYS A 463 0.00 -19.80 -16.98
C LYS A 463 -0.04 -19.32 -18.43
N ASP A 464 -0.96 -19.84 -19.24
CA ASP A 464 -0.98 -19.59 -20.68
C ASP A 464 -1.29 -18.12 -21.01
N THR A 465 -2.13 -17.47 -20.18
CA THR A 465 -2.46 -16.04 -20.31
C THR A 465 -1.23 -15.17 -20.05
N MET A 466 -0.52 -15.42 -18.95
CA MET A 466 0.66 -14.63 -18.57
C MET A 466 1.87 -14.97 -19.43
N GLU A 467 2.03 -16.21 -19.87
CA GLU A 467 3.15 -16.58 -20.73
C GLU A 467 3.03 -15.96 -22.12
N LYS A 468 1.80 -15.85 -22.68
CA LYS A 468 1.57 -15.05 -23.88
C LYS A 468 1.91 -13.57 -23.66
N HIS A 469 1.54 -13.00 -22.51
CA HIS A 469 1.89 -11.62 -22.15
C HIS A 469 3.41 -11.40 -22.11
N TYR A 470 4.13 -12.25 -21.36
CA TYR A 470 5.58 -12.19 -21.23
C TYR A 470 6.30 -12.36 -22.58
N ALA A 471 5.73 -13.15 -23.50
CA ALA A 471 6.28 -13.35 -24.84
C ALA A 471 6.04 -12.17 -25.81
N THR A 472 4.94 -11.41 -25.65
CA THR A 472 4.45 -10.48 -26.70
C THR A 472 4.44 -9.00 -26.32
N PHE A 473 4.37 -8.63 -25.04
CA PHE A 473 4.25 -7.22 -24.63
C PHE A 473 5.58 -6.45 -24.75
N ILE A 474 6.69 -7.05 -24.32
CA ILE A 474 8.05 -6.54 -24.52
C ILE A 474 8.80 -7.55 -25.41
N THR A 475 9.38 -7.06 -26.50
CA THR A 475 9.92 -7.88 -27.58
C THR A 475 11.36 -7.52 -27.91
N LYS A 476 12.02 -8.30 -28.79
CA LYS A 476 13.35 -7.97 -29.31
C LYS A 476 13.42 -6.57 -29.93
N LYS A 477 12.34 -6.13 -30.59
CA LYS A 477 12.22 -4.79 -31.19
C LYS A 477 12.22 -3.69 -30.13
N THR A 478 11.60 -3.92 -28.97
CA THR A 478 11.55 -2.97 -27.85
C THR A 478 12.95 -2.49 -27.47
N PHE A 479 13.93 -3.40 -27.34
CA PHE A 479 15.29 -3.03 -26.96
C PHE A 479 16.06 -2.28 -28.06
N SER A 480 15.81 -2.60 -29.33
CA SER A 480 16.33 -1.78 -30.44
C SER A 480 15.69 -0.39 -30.53
N ASP A 481 14.41 -0.26 -30.16
CA ASP A 481 13.70 1.02 -30.13
C ASP A 481 14.16 1.88 -28.93
N ILE A 482 14.42 1.28 -27.76
CA ILE A 482 15.02 1.90 -26.58
C ILE A 482 16.41 2.46 -26.92
N ARG A 483 17.26 1.66 -27.60
CA ARG A 483 18.55 2.11 -28.12
C ARG A 483 18.38 3.23 -29.15
N ALA A 484 17.39 3.13 -30.03
CA ALA A 484 17.08 4.17 -31.01
C ALA A 484 16.57 5.47 -30.36
N ALA A 485 15.91 5.40 -29.21
CA ALA A 485 15.55 6.54 -28.35
C ALA A 485 16.76 7.15 -27.61
N GLY A 486 17.97 6.62 -27.81
CA GLY A 486 19.20 7.14 -27.22
C GLY A 486 19.35 6.88 -25.73
N MET A 487 18.68 5.86 -25.20
CA MET A 487 18.87 5.40 -23.83
C MET A 487 20.16 4.59 -23.68
N ASP A 488 20.54 4.32 -22.43
CA ASP A 488 21.71 3.52 -22.06
C ASP A 488 21.44 2.47 -20.97
N HIS A 489 20.30 2.55 -20.27
CA HIS A 489 19.89 1.58 -19.24
C HIS A 489 18.43 1.13 -19.38
N VAL A 490 18.10 -0.06 -18.87
CA VAL A 490 16.72 -0.55 -18.70
C VAL A 490 16.53 -1.11 -17.29
N ARG A 491 15.46 -0.69 -16.60
CA ARG A 491 15.03 -1.24 -15.30
C ARG A 491 13.95 -2.29 -15.50
N PHE A 492 14.10 -3.43 -14.83
CA PHE A 492 13.25 -4.61 -14.96
C PHE A 492 12.50 -4.90 -13.66
N PRO A 493 11.28 -4.34 -13.47
CA PRO A 493 10.36 -4.74 -12.41
C PRO A 493 9.97 -6.23 -12.50
N PHE A 494 10.12 -6.97 -11.40
CA PHE A 494 9.59 -8.33 -11.26
C PHE A 494 9.13 -8.63 -9.83
N GLY A 495 8.10 -9.46 -9.68
CA GLY A 495 7.67 -9.98 -8.39
C GLY A 495 8.48 -11.21 -7.95
N TYR A 496 8.53 -11.47 -6.64
CA TYR A 496 9.27 -12.62 -6.07
C TYR A 496 8.84 -14.00 -6.64
N TRP A 497 7.63 -14.12 -7.18
CA TRP A 497 7.12 -15.33 -7.83
C TRP A 497 7.92 -15.74 -9.08
N ILE A 498 8.73 -14.83 -9.65
CA ILE A 498 9.74 -15.17 -10.65
C ILE A 498 10.75 -16.23 -10.14
N VAL A 499 10.93 -16.34 -8.83
CA VAL A 499 11.79 -17.34 -8.17
C VAL A 499 10.97 -18.47 -7.55
N GLN A 500 9.92 -18.18 -6.78
CA GLN A 500 9.02 -19.18 -6.15
C GLN A 500 7.79 -18.53 -5.46
N ASN A 501 6.73 -19.30 -5.27
CA ASN A 501 5.58 -18.93 -4.41
C ASN A 501 5.77 -19.46 -2.97
N PHE A 502 5.00 -18.94 -2.00
CA PHE A 502 5.05 -19.31 -0.58
C PHE A 502 3.71 -19.84 -0.05
N GLY A 503 3.39 -21.10 -0.38
CA GLY A 503 2.09 -21.72 -0.07
C GLY A 503 1.15 -21.63 -1.27
N ASP A 504 -0.16 -21.59 -1.02
CA ASP A 504 -1.22 -21.63 -2.04
C ASP A 504 -1.42 -20.28 -2.76
N GLU A 505 -0.33 -19.59 -3.08
CA GLU A 505 -0.35 -18.28 -3.75
C GLU A 505 -0.62 -18.45 -5.26
N PRO A 506 -1.47 -17.60 -5.87
CA PRO A 506 -2.02 -17.85 -7.20
C PRO A 506 -1.06 -17.53 -8.35
N TYR A 507 0.09 -16.90 -8.08
CA TYR A 507 1.02 -16.43 -9.11
C TYR A 507 1.59 -17.56 -9.98
N VAL A 508 1.90 -17.23 -11.23
CA VAL A 508 2.54 -18.17 -12.18
C VAL A 508 4.04 -18.27 -11.88
N ALA A 509 4.39 -19.12 -10.91
CA ALA A 509 5.76 -19.30 -10.44
C ALA A 509 6.76 -19.62 -11.56
N GLN A 510 7.94 -19.00 -11.54
CA GLN A 510 9.11 -19.27 -12.39
C GLN A 510 8.93 -19.11 -13.93
N VAL A 511 7.73 -18.86 -14.45
CA VAL A 511 7.53 -18.72 -15.91
C VAL A 511 8.13 -17.42 -16.43
N SER A 512 8.00 -16.31 -15.70
CA SER A 512 8.62 -15.01 -16.06
C SER A 512 10.15 -15.02 -16.03
N TRP A 513 10.79 -16.01 -15.39
CA TRP A 513 12.25 -16.11 -15.27
C TRP A 513 12.95 -16.17 -16.63
N ARG A 514 12.47 -17.03 -17.54
CA ARG A 514 13.06 -17.14 -18.89
C ARG A 514 12.91 -15.83 -19.68
N TYR A 515 11.82 -15.08 -19.48
CA TYR A 515 11.56 -13.83 -20.18
C TYR A 515 12.43 -12.68 -19.63
N LEU A 516 12.70 -12.64 -18.32
CA LEU A 516 13.74 -11.77 -17.74
C LEU A 516 15.10 -12.03 -18.40
N LEU A 517 15.54 -13.30 -18.42
CA LEU A 517 16.82 -13.67 -19.03
C LEU A 517 16.88 -13.29 -20.52
N ARG A 518 15.82 -13.52 -21.28
CA ARG A 518 15.74 -13.12 -22.70
C ARG A 518 15.80 -11.60 -22.90
N GLY A 519 15.14 -10.83 -22.04
CA GLY A 519 15.23 -9.36 -22.05
C GLY A 519 16.62 -8.84 -21.70
N ILE A 520 17.33 -9.50 -20.78
CA ILE A 520 18.74 -9.21 -20.46
C ILE A 520 19.64 -9.48 -21.68
N GLU A 521 19.45 -10.59 -22.39
CA GLU A 521 20.16 -10.86 -23.64
C GLU A 521 19.84 -9.84 -24.76
N TYR A 522 18.60 -9.36 -24.85
CA TYR A 522 18.23 -8.26 -25.76
C TYR A 522 18.84 -6.91 -25.36
N CYS A 523 19.03 -6.64 -24.06
CA CYS A 523 19.83 -5.50 -23.60
C CYS A 523 21.28 -5.61 -24.07
N ARG A 524 21.93 -6.77 -23.92
CA ARG A 524 23.31 -7.00 -24.39
C ARG A 524 23.45 -6.73 -25.89
N GLN A 525 22.57 -7.32 -26.71
CA GLN A 525 22.53 -7.13 -28.17
C GLN A 525 22.35 -5.65 -28.59
N ASN A 526 21.93 -4.78 -27.66
CA ASN A 526 21.74 -3.35 -27.87
C ASN A 526 22.73 -2.46 -27.09
N GLY A 527 23.69 -3.03 -26.37
CA GLY A 527 24.65 -2.29 -25.54
C GLY A 527 24.04 -1.61 -24.31
N LEU A 528 22.80 -1.97 -23.95
CA LEU A 528 22.03 -1.39 -22.86
C LEU A 528 22.38 -2.09 -21.54
N ARG A 529 22.53 -1.31 -20.46
CA ARG A 529 22.81 -1.81 -19.11
C ARG A 529 21.52 -2.13 -18.36
N VAL A 530 21.59 -3.04 -17.39
CA VAL A 530 20.44 -3.62 -16.69
C VAL A 530 20.41 -3.18 -15.23
N ASN A 531 19.26 -2.67 -14.80
CA ASN A 531 18.88 -2.55 -13.41
C ASN A 531 17.80 -3.60 -13.08
N LEU A 532 18.14 -4.58 -12.24
CA LEU A 532 17.16 -5.56 -11.75
C LEU A 532 16.34 -4.94 -10.61
N ASP A 533 15.04 -5.20 -10.55
CA ASP A 533 14.17 -4.58 -9.54
C ASP A 533 13.15 -5.58 -8.97
N LEU A 534 13.34 -5.98 -7.71
CA LEU A 534 12.37 -6.79 -6.98
C LEU A 534 11.19 -5.90 -6.56
N HIS A 535 10.22 -5.82 -7.45
CA HIS A 535 9.12 -4.85 -7.40
C HIS A 535 7.98 -5.26 -6.47
N GLY A 536 7.85 -6.57 -6.20
CA GLY A 536 6.93 -7.12 -5.19
C GLY A 536 7.67 -8.06 -4.25
N ALA A 537 7.62 -7.76 -2.94
CA ALA A 537 8.15 -8.62 -1.88
C ALA A 537 7.06 -9.51 -1.26
N PRO A 538 7.41 -10.68 -0.68
CA PRO A 538 6.45 -11.52 0.05
C PRO A 538 5.67 -10.74 1.11
N GLY A 539 4.34 -10.85 1.09
CA GLY A 539 3.45 -10.11 1.98
C GLY A 539 3.20 -8.64 1.62
N SER A 540 3.78 -8.12 0.53
CA SER A 540 3.78 -6.70 0.11
C SER A 540 4.48 -5.74 1.08
N GLN A 541 5.31 -4.86 0.51
CA GLN A 541 6.06 -3.80 1.18
C GLN A 541 5.33 -2.44 1.25
N ASN A 542 4.25 -2.26 0.49
CA ASN A 542 3.54 -0.98 0.36
C ASN A 542 2.00 -1.06 0.37
N GLY A 543 1.44 -2.26 0.15
CA GLY A 543 0.00 -2.50 0.12
C GLY A 543 -0.68 -2.05 -1.19
N TRP A 544 0.10 -1.81 -2.25
CA TRP A 544 -0.36 -1.32 -3.54
C TRP A 544 -0.34 -2.42 -4.61
N ASN A 545 -1.18 -2.26 -5.65
CA ASN A 545 -1.43 -3.28 -6.69
C ASN A 545 -0.17 -3.74 -7.44
N HIS A 546 0.70 -2.80 -7.82
CA HIS A 546 1.98 -3.06 -8.49
C HIS A 546 2.97 -3.87 -7.63
N SER A 547 2.78 -4.02 -6.31
CA SER A 547 3.56 -5.02 -5.52
C SER A 547 3.08 -6.48 -5.73
N GLY A 548 2.18 -6.70 -6.70
CA GLY A 548 1.46 -7.95 -6.99
C GLY A 548 0.14 -8.08 -6.25
N ARG A 549 0.00 -7.41 -5.09
CA ARG A 549 -1.16 -7.56 -4.19
C ARG A 549 -1.48 -6.29 -3.41
N GLN A 550 -2.64 -5.70 -3.66
CA GLN A 550 -3.16 -4.58 -2.87
C GLN A 550 -3.65 -5.07 -1.49
N GLY A 551 -3.47 -4.26 -0.45
CA GLY A 551 -4.05 -4.51 0.88
C GLY A 551 -3.13 -4.16 2.04
N LYS A 552 -3.00 -5.08 3.00
CA LYS A 552 -2.18 -4.89 4.21
C LYS A 552 -0.70 -5.15 3.90
N ILE A 553 0.17 -4.26 4.35
CA ILE A 553 1.62 -4.44 4.35
C ILE A 553 1.98 -5.56 5.35
N GLY A 554 2.44 -6.70 4.85
CA GLY A 554 2.85 -7.89 5.61
C GLY A 554 4.35 -8.19 5.52
N TRP A 555 5.13 -7.38 4.83
CA TRP A 555 6.59 -7.39 4.85
C TRP A 555 7.11 -6.56 6.04
N LEU A 556 8.01 -7.11 6.88
CA LEU A 556 8.51 -6.52 8.15
C LEU A 556 7.45 -6.15 9.22
N ASN A 557 6.16 -6.28 8.91
CA ASN A 557 5.01 -5.90 9.71
C ASN A 557 4.01 -7.07 9.90
N GLY A 558 3.23 -7.02 10.99
CA GLY A 558 2.33 -8.11 11.37
C GLY A 558 3.04 -9.38 11.90
N PRO A 559 2.28 -10.46 12.20
CA PRO A 559 2.84 -11.68 12.79
C PRO A 559 3.89 -12.37 11.92
N ASP A 560 3.67 -12.41 10.60
CA ASP A 560 4.58 -13.01 9.63
C ASP A 560 5.63 -12.02 9.08
N GLY A 561 5.70 -10.79 9.63
CA GLY A 561 6.55 -9.72 9.09
C GLY A 561 8.02 -10.09 9.00
N ASP A 562 8.57 -10.69 10.05
CA ASP A 562 9.97 -11.12 10.09
C ASP A 562 10.20 -12.38 9.24
N LEU A 563 9.18 -13.25 9.05
CA LEU A 563 9.22 -14.40 8.14
C LEU A 563 9.25 -13.94 6.67
N ASN A 564 8.39 -13.00 6.30
CA ASN A 564 8.37 -12.41 4.96
C ASN A 564 9.64 -11.63 4.65
N ALA A 565 10.20 -10.94 5.65
CA ALA A 565 11.50 -10.30 5.55
C ALA A 565 12.64 -11.31 5.31
N GLN A 566 12.64 -12.46 6.00
CA GLN A 566 13.60 -13.54 5.74
C GLN A 566 13.41 -14.15 4.35
N ARG A 567 12.16 -14.47 3.95
CA ARG A 567 11.83 -14.94 2.60
C ARG A 567 12.37 -14.00 1.52
N THR A 568 12.34 -12.69 1.74
CA THR A 568 12.90 -11.70 0.80
C THR A 568 14.42 -11.82 0.68
N LEU A 569 15.13 -12.10 1.79
CA LEU A 569 16.58 -12.39 1.76
C LEU A 569 16.86 -13.72 1.06
N ASP A 570 16.04 -14.74 1.27
CA ASP A 570 16.18 -16.06 0.62
C ASP A 570 15.99 -15.94 -0.91
N ILE A 571 15.02 -15.14 -1.36
CA ILE A 571 14.79 -14.79 -2.77
C ILE A 571 16.01 -14.05 -3.34
N HIS A 572 16.54 -13.06 -2.61
CA HIS A 572 17.76 -12.35 -3.03
C HIS A 572 18.96 -13.28 -3.13
N HIS A 573 19.21 -14.18 -2.18
CA HIS A 573 20.35 -15.10 -2.22
C HIS A 573 20.34 -15.98 -3.49
N LYS A 574 19.16 -16.42 -3.94
CA LYS A 574 19.04 -17.16 -5.22
C LYS A 574 19.40 -16.29 -6.42
N LEU A 575 18.89 -15.06 -6.46
CA LEU A 575 19.12 -14.09 -7.55
C LEU A 575 20.57 -13.60 -7.59
N SER A 576 21.17 -13.26 -6.45
CA SER A 576 22.54 -12.76 -6.34
C SER A 576 23.57 -13.80 -6.75
N VAL A 577 23.44 -15.05 -6.27
CA VAL A 577 24.32 -16.16 -6.68
C VAL A 577 24.18 -16.44 -8.19
N PHE A 578 22.99 -16.31 -8.77
CA PHE A 578 22.80 -16.44 -10.21
C PHE A 578 23.43 -15.26 -10.99
N PHE A 579 23.22 -14.01 -10.57
CA PHE A 579 23.72 -12.83 -11.29
C PHE A 579 25.19 -12.47 -10.98
N ALA A 580 25.84 -13.12 -10.02
CA ALA A 580 27.29 -13.01 -9.79
C ALA A 580 28.14 -13.73 -10.87
N GLN A 581 27.52 -14.55 -11.72
CA GLN A 581 28.19 -15.25 -12.82
C GLN A 581 28.91 -14.28 -13.78
N PRO A 582 30.09 -14.64 -14.34
CA PRO A 582 30.89 -13.75 -15.18
C PRO A 582 30.13 -13.03 -16.30
N ARG A 583 29.20 -13.74 -16.98
CA ARG A 583 28.38 -13.19 -18.08
C ARG A 583 27.63 -11.92 -17.74
N TYR A 584 27.22 -11.72 -16.48
CA TYR A 584 26.37 -10.59 -16.10
C TYR A 584 27.15 -9.37 -15.60
N LYS A 585 28.45 -9.48 -15.32
CA LYS A 585 29.23 -8.44 -14.62
C LYS A 585 29.29 -7.08 -15.33
N ASN A 586 29.27 -7.10 -16.66
CA ASN A 586 29.31 -5.91 -17.52
C ASN A 586 27.90 -5.34 -17.82
N LEU A 587 26.87 -6.14 -17.55
CA LEU A 587 25.51 -5.94 -18.05
C LEU A 587 24.52 -5.62 -16.92
N VAL A 588 24.47 -6.46 -15.90
CA VAL A 588 23.73 -6.22 -14.64
C VAL A 588 24.60 -5.34 -13.75
N THR A 589 24.65 -4.05 -14.09
CA THR A 589 25.44 -3.05 -13.38
C THR A 589 24.71 -2.49 -12.16
N MET A 590 23.39 -2.73 -12.05
CA MET A 590 22.55 -2.23 -10.97
C MET A 590 21.59 -3.33 -10.45
N TYR A 591 21.40 -3.40 -9.13
CA TYR A 591 20.64 -4.46 -8.44
C TYR A 591 19.75 -3.86 -7.34
N GLY A 592 18.45 -3.76 -7.57
CA GLY A 592 17.44 -3.28 -6.64
C GLY A 592 17.07 -4.29 -5.56
N LEU A 593 16.96 -3.79 -4.31
CA LEU A 593 16.56 -4.58 -3.16
C LEU A 593 15.05 -4.78 -3.08
N VAL A 594 14.29 -3.71 -2.87
CA VAL A 594 12.82 -3.74 -2.85
C VAL A 594 12.32 -2.39 -3.37
N ASN A 595 11.37 -2.43 -4.30
CA ASN A 595 10.72 -1.23 -4.80
C ASN A 595 9.84 -0.56 -3.74
N GLU A 596 9.87 0.77 -3.62
CA GLU A 596 8.93 1.58 -2.82
C GLU A 596 8.52 1.00 -1.43
N PRO A 597 9.45 0.62 -0.53
CA PRO A 597 9.09 0.17 0.81
C PRO A 597 8.41 1.29 1.59
N ARG A 598 7.17 1.12 2.06
CA ARG A 598 6.35 2.25 2.52
C ARG A 598 6.65 2.64 3.97
N ASN A 599 7.81 3.27 4.21
CA ASN A 599 8.34 3.61 5.55
C ASN A 599 7.47 4.57 6.37
N VAL A 600 6.46 5.21 5.76
CA VAL A 600 5.41 5.96 6.48
C VAL A 600 4.41 5.05 7.22
N GLU A 601 4.36 3.75 6.92
CA GLU A 601 3.58 2.72 7.62
C GLU A 601 4.43 1.53 8.14
N LEU A 602 5.74 1.51 7.86
CA LEU A 602 6.70 0.53 8.37
C LEU A 602 7.59 1.12 9.47
N ASP A 603 8.13 0.25 10.33
CA ASP A 603 9.23 0.60 11.23
C ASP A 603 10.50 0.87 10.40
N THR A 604 10.89 2.15 10.30
CA THR A 604 12.07 2.59 9.52
C THR A 604 13.35 1.91 9.99
N ASP A 605 13.56 1.71 11.30
CA ASP A 605 14.80 1.14 11.80
C ASP A 605 14.86 -0.37 11.51
N LYS A 606 13.70 -1.06 11.45
CA LYS A 606 13.62 -2.41 10.86
C LYS A 606 13.99 -2.41 9.37
N VAL A 607 13.47 -1.48 8.57
CA VAL A 607 13.75 -1.42 7.12
C VAL A 607 15.24 -1.15 6.85
N VAL A 608 15.87 -0.22 7.59
CA VAL A 608 17.31 0.05 7.51
C VAL A 608 18.13 -1.17 7.97
N ALA A 609 17.74 -1.83 9.07
CA ALA A 609 18.43 -3.03 9.55
C ALA A 609 18.28 -4.23 8.60
N TRP A 610 17.13 -4.38 7.94
CA TRP A 610 16.93 -5.38 6.89
C TRP A 610 17.76 -5.06 5.64
N THR A 611 17.78 -3.80 5.21
CA THR A 611 18.59 -3.32 4.08
C THR A 611 20.07 -3.63 4.30
N GLN A 612 20.59 -3.39 5.51
CA GLN A 612 21.97 -3.73 5.85
C GLN A 612 22.25 -5.25 5.77
N LYS A 613 21.30 -6.11 6.16
CA LYS A 613 21.42 -7.57 5.99
C LYS A 613 21.44 -7.96 4.52
N ALA A 614 20.52 -7.43 3.72
CA ALA A 614 20.44 -7.69 2.28
C ALA A 614 21.74 -7.30 1.57
N VAL A 615 22.24 -6.08 1.79
CA VAL A 615 23.54 -5.62 1.25
C VAL A 615 24.68 -6.55 1.64
N THR A 616 24.74 -6.99 2.91
CA THR A 616 25.79 -7.90 3.39
C THR A 616 25.73 -9.26 2.69
N GLN A 617 24.53 -9.85 2.58
CA GLN A 617 24.31 -11.13 1.91
C GLN A 617 24.69 -11.05 0.44
N ILE A 618 24.10 -10.11 -0.30
CA ILE A 618 24.28 -9.93 -1.75
C ILE A 618 25.75 -9.66 -2.11
N ARG A 619 26.48 -8.91 -1.28
CA ARG A 619 27.93 -8.71 -1.44
C ARG A 619 28.73 -9.99 -1.17
N SER A 620 28.33 -10.81 -0.20
CA SER A 620 28.96 -12.12 0.07
C SER A 620 28.66 -13.18 -1.02
N ASP A 621 27.51 -13.06 -1.68
CA ASP A 621 27.12 -13.90 -2.83
C ASP A 621 27.91 -13.55 -4.12
N GLY A 622 28.69 -12.47 -4.12
CA GLY A 622 29.61 -12.08 -5.20
C GLY A 622 29.12 -10.97 -6.12
N ILE A 623 27.98 -10.32 -5.84
CA ILE A 623 27.48 -9.20 -6.66
C ILE A 623 28.35 -7.96 -6.48
N THR A 624 28.95 -7.50 -7.58
CA THR A 624 29.74 -6.26 -7.68
C THR A 624 28.97 -5.06 -8.26
N ALA A 625 27.69 -5.25 -8.62
CA ALA A 625 26.80 -4.21 -9.13
C ALA A 625 26.54 -3.10 -8.08
N ILE A 626 26.10 -1.92 -8.53
CA ILE A 626 25.54 -0.91 -7.62
C ILE A 626 24.24 -1.46 -7.02
N ILE A 627 24.12 -1.46 -5.69
CA ILE A 627 22.90 -1.91 -5.01
C ILE A 627 21.97 -0.71 -4.83
N VAL A 628 20.73 -0.85 -5.30
CA VAL A 628 19.71 0.20 -5.35
C VAL A 628 18.66 -0.04 -4.27
N PHE A 629 18.22 1.00 -3.57
CA PHE A 629 17.18 0.90 -2.55
C PHE A 629 16.33 2.18 -2.49
N GLY A 630 15.01 2.04 -2.31
CA GLY A 630 14.07 3.17 -2.33
C GLY A 630 14.13 4.07 -1.08
N ASP A 631 13.81 5.36 -1.27
CA ASP A 631 13.78 6.39 -0.20
C ASP A 631 12.69 6.19 0.87
N GLY A 632 11.78 5.25 0.62
CA GLY A 632 10.67 4.87 1.47
C GLY A 632 9.65 5.97 1.73
N PHE A 633 9.56 6.98 0.86
CA PHE A 633 8.72 8.18 1.01
C PHE A 633 9.04 9.01 2.25
N MET A 634 10.25 8.88 2.79
CA MET A 634 10.68 9.61 3.99
C MET A 634 11.11 11.05 3.68
N GLY A 635 11.39 11.38 2.42
CA GLY A 635 12.05 12.62 2.03
C GLY A 635 13.56 12.54 2.23
N LEU A 636 14.31 13.01 1.23
CA LEU A 636 15.71 12.65 1.03
C LEU A 636 16.67 13.07 2.15
N ASP A 637 16.42 14.22 2.78
CA ASP A 637 17.19 14.72 3.91
C ASP A 637 17.26 13.71 5.08
N ASN A 638 16.20 12.91 5.29
CA ASN A 638 16.12 11.92 6.37
C ASN A 638 17.03 10.70 6.14
N TRP A 639 17.66 10.59 4.97
CA TRP A 639 18.70 9.58 4.67
C TRP A 639 20.12 10.05 5.03
N GLN A 640 20.30 11.28 5.53
CA GLN A 640 21.59 11.74 6.02
C GLN A 640 22.19 10.78 7.06
N GLY A 641 23.43 10.37 6.83
CA GLY A 641 24.17 9.49 7.74
C GLY A 641 23.70 8.02 7.78
N LYS A 642 22.58 7.66 7.14
CA LYS A 642 22.11 6.26 7.06
C LYS A 642 22.92 5.47 6.04
N LEU A 643 23.21 4.20 6.36
CA LEU A 643 23.88 3.20 5.50
C LEU A 643 25.25 3.60 4.90
N GLN A 644 25.91 4.64 5.42
CA GLN A 644 27.07 5.28 4.78
C GLN A 644 28.35 4.44 4.69
N ASP A 645 28.49 3.41 5.53
CA ASP A 645 29.66 2.52 5.56
C ASP A 645 29.67 1.49 4.41
N ASN A 646 28.57 1.39 3.65
CA ASN A 646 28.43 0.48 2.52
C ASN A 646 28.99 1.08 1.22
N LYS A 647 29.65 0.25 0.42
CA LYS A 647 30.15 0.62 -0.91
C LYS A 647 29.12 0.38 -1.99
N ASP A 648 29.11 1.30 -2.96
CA ASP A 648 28.34 1.22 -4.20
C ASP A 648 26.84 0.97 -3.92
N LEU A 649 26.29 1.77 -3.00
CA LEU A 649 24.85 1.94 -2.81
C LEU A 649 24.35 3.18 -3.55
N LEU A 650 23.10 3.11 -4.02
CA LEU A 650 22.39 4.19 -4.69
C LEU A 650 20.98 4.32 -4.11
N LEU A 651 20.64 5.51 -3.62
CA LEU A 651 19.28 5.85 -3.19
C LEU A 651 18.40 6.06 -4.43
N ASP A 652 17.24 5.44 -4.43
CA ASP A 652 16.23 5.59 -5.47
C ASP A 652 15.07 6.45 -4.98
N VAL A 653 14.68 7.47 -5.74
CA VAL A 653 13.52 8.33 -5.44
C VAL A 653 12.59 8.43 -6.64
N HIS A 654 11.30 8.21 -6.40
CA HIS A 654 10.27 8.30 -7.43
C HIS A 654 9.59 9.66 -7.38
N GLN A 655 9.38 10.29 -8.55
CA GLN A 655 9.00 11.70 -8.63
C GLN A 655 7.79 11.90 -9.55
N TYR A 656 6.66 12.25 -8.94
CA TYR A 656 5.38 12.47 -9.59
C TYR A 656 4.68 13.69 -8.97
N VAL A 657 3.98 14.51 -9.77
CA VAL A 657 3.20 15.66 -9.25
C VAL A 657 1.74 15.32 -8.93
N ILE A 658 1.27 14.11 -9.24
CA ILE A 658 -0.18 13.82 -9.32
C ILE A 658 -0.79 13.16 -8.08
N PHE A 659 -0.01 12.44 -7.29
CA PHE A 659 -0.53 11.64 -6.18
C PHE A 659 -0.71 12.46 -4.89
N ASN A 660 -0.08 13.64 -4.82
CA ASN A 660 -0.21 14.65 -3.78
C ASN A 660 -1.16 15.76 -4.25
N ILE A 661 -2.11 16.16 -3.40
CA ILE A 661 -3.15 17.15 -3.76
C ILE A 661 -2.55 18.54 -4.05
N ASP A 662 -1.56 18.99 -3.28
CA ASP A 662 -0.99 20.32 -3.41
C ASP A 662 -0.16 20.43 -4.70
N GLN A 663 0.56 19.37 -5.07
CA GLN A 663 1.29 19.28 -6.35
C GLN A 663 0.34 19.14 -7.56
N LEU A 664 -0.73 18.35 -7.43
CA LEU A 664 -1.76 18.18 -8.47
C LEU A 664 -2.53 19.49 -8.73
N SER A 665 -2.69 20.31 -7.69
CA SER A 665 -3.32 21.64 -7.74
C SER A 665 -2.43 22.73 -8.37
N LEU A 666 -1.17 22.44 -8.68
CA LEU A 666 -0.26 23.40 -9.32
C LEU A 666 -0.66 23.63 -10.79
N LYS A 667 -0.55 24.88 -11.23
CA LYS A 667 -0.70 25.27 -12.63
C LYS A 667 0.43 24.71 -13.48
N HIS A 668 0.23 24.67 -14.80
CA HIS A 668 1.26 24.25 -15.76
C HIS A 668 2.59 25.01 -15.59
N THR A 669 2.56 26.33 -15.38
CA THR A 669 3.77 27.15 -15.10
C THR A 669 4.46 26.76 -13.79
N ASP A 670 3.66 26.45 -12.77
CA ASP A 670 4.16 26.20 -11.42
C ASP A 670 4.73 24.78 -11.32
N LYS A 671 4.09 23.79 -11.98
CA LYS A 671 4.62 22.44 -12.22
C LYS A 671 5.99 22.48 -12.94
N LEU A 672 6.11 23.28 -14.01
CA LEU A 672 7.37 23.42 -14.75
C LEU A 672 8.49 24.09 -13.91
N ASN A 673 8.15 25.14 -13.17
CA ASN A 673 9.09 25.81 -12.25
C ASN A 673 9.47 24.90 -11.06
N PHE A 674 8.54 24.10 -10.55
CA PHE A 674 8.80 23.08 -9.52
C PHE A 674 9.78 22.02 -10.05
N ALA A 675 9.54 21.49 -11.25
CA ALA A 675 10.46 20.56 -11.89
C ALA A 675 11.85 21.17 -12.08
N CYS A 676 11.98 22.34 -12.71
CA CYS A 676 13.28 22.97 -12.96
C CYS A 676 14.06 23.41 -11.71
N LYS A 677 13.38 23.73 -10.59
CA LYS A 677 14.05 24.29 -9.40
C LYS A 677 13.96 23.39 -8.17
N ALA A 678 12.76 23.01 -7.75
CA ALA A 678 12.58 22.24 -6.52
C ALA A 678 13.23 20.86 -6.65
N TRP A 679 13.00 20.14 -7.76
CA TRP A 679 13.66 18.85 -8.00
C TRP A 679 15.16 18.98 -8.24
N THR A 680 15.65 19.97 -9.01
CA THR A 680 17.11 20.23 -9.16
C THR A 680 17.79 20.42 -7.80
N GLN A 681 17.19 21.20 -6.89
CA GLN A 681 17.77 21.45 -5.57
C GLN A 681 17.62 20.24 -4.64
N GLN A 682 16.53 19.49 -4.74
CA GLN A 682 16.34 18.24 -3.99
C GLN A 682 17.39 17.18 -4.41
N SER A 683 17.63 16.98 -5.70
CA SER A 683 18.71 16.13 -6.22
C SER A 683 20.06 16.54 -5.68
N LYS A 684 20.42 17.84 -5.78
CA LYS A 684 21.71 18.36 -5.30
C LYS A 684 21.89 18.20 -3.79
N ARG A 685 20.84 18.41 -2.99
CA ARG A 685 20.88 18.23 -1.53
C ARG A 685 20.90 16.76 -1.09
N SER A 686 20.31 15.87 -1.88
CA SER A 686 20.47 14.43 -1.65
C SER A 686 21.89 13.98 -1.99
N MET A 687 22.47 14.49 -3.08
CA MET A 687 23.82 14.19 -3.55
C MET A 687 24.94 14.66 -2.59
N ASP A 688 24.69 15.64 -1.73
CA ASP A 688 25.63 16.05 -0.68
C ASP A 688 25.38 15.26 0.62
N LYS A 689 26.39 14.50 1.07
CA LYS A 689 26.36 13.75 2.35
C LYS A 689 26.25 14.66 3.59
N ALA A 690 26.51 15.96 3.46
CA ALA A 690 26.28 16.95 4.51
C ALA A 690 24.81 17.40 4.62
N THR A 691 23.92 17.03 3.68
CA THR A 691 22.47 17.30 3.75
C THR A 691 21.54 16.11 3.44
N GLY A 692 22.05 15.04 2.84
CA GLY A 692 21.31 13.85 2.44
C GLY A 692 22.20 12.61 2.34
N PHE A 693 21.86 11.66 1.47
CA PHE A 693 22.50 10.34 1.40
C PHE A 693 23.86 10.29 0.68
N GLY A 694 24.07 11.16 -0.30
CA GLY A 694 25.06 10.96 -1.36
C GLY A 694 24.40 10.40 -2.63
N PRO A 695 24.98 9.37 -3.30
CA PRO A 695 24.49 8.82 -4.57
C PRO A 695 22.96 8.64 -4.62
N THR A 696 22.29 9.42 -5.46
CA THR A 696 20.82 9.43 -5.61
C THR A 696 20.44 9.52 -7.08
N MET A 697 19.49 8.70 -7.53
CA MET A 697 18.89 8.75 -8.88
C MET A 697 17.37 8.84 -8.81
N CYS A 698 16.71 9.11 -9.94
CA CYS A 698 15.25 9.00 -10.06
C CYS A 698 14.82 7.78 -10.89
N GLY A 699 14.53 6.65 -10.22
CA GLY A 699 14.15 5.38 -10.85
C GLY A 699 12.76 5.34 -11.48
N GLU A 700 11.89 6.28 -11.13
CA GLU A 700 10.58 6.45 -11.76
C GLU A 700 10.11 7.91 -11.81
N TRP A 701 9.64 8.32 -12.98
CA TRP A 701 8.95 9.58 -13.25
C TRP A 701 8.18 9.46 -14.57
N SER A 702 7.21 10.34 -14.83
CA SER A 702 6.45 10.36 -16.08
C SER A 702 6.05 11.78 -16.51
N GLN A 703 5.33 11.92 -17.62
CA GLN A 703 4.81 13.23 -18.06
C GLN A 703 3.46 13.58 -17.45
N ALA A 704 2.84 12.67 -16.70
CA ALA A 704 1.49 12.81 -16.19
C ALA A 704 1.37 14.02 -15.24
N ASP A 705 0.51 14.96 -15.60
CA ASP A 705 0.23 16.16 -14.80
C ASP A 705 -1.13 16.10 -14.07
N THR A 706 -1.93 15.07 -14.38
CA THR A 706 -3.22 14.75 -13.76
C THR A 706 -3.26 13.29 -13.31
N ASP A 707 -4.10 12.94 -12.32
CA ASP A 707 -4.34 11.53 -11.95
C ASP A 707 -5.51 10.89 -12.72
N CYS A 708 -5.65 11.29 -14.00
CA CYS A 708 -6.78 10.95 -14.85
C CYS A 708 -6.68 9.63 -15.62
N THR A 709 -5.47 9.07 -15.76
CA THR A 709 -5.22 7.84 -16.52
C THR A 709 -6.05 6.66 -16.00
N GLN A 710 -6.69 5.89 -16.89
CA GLN A 710 -7.51 4.72 -16.55
C GLN A 710 -6.77 3.80 -15.56
N TYR A 711 -7.35 3.60 -14.37
CA TYR A 711 -6.83 2.76 -13.29
C TYR A 711 -5.48 3.16 -12.67
N ILE A 712 -4.99 4.41 -12.85
CA ILE A 712 -3.76 4.88 -12.18
C ILE A 712 -3.89 4.89 -10.63
N ASN A 713 -5.10 5.12 -10.14
CA ASN A 713 -5.48 4.98 -8.72
C ASN A 713 -6.00 3.58 -8.35
N ASN A 714 -5.70 2.60 -9.20
CA ASN A 714 -6.25 1.23 -9.27
C ASN A 714 -7.67 1.10 -9.85
N VAL A 715 -8.04 -0.14 -10.19
CA VAL A 715 -9.34 -0.56 -10.74
C VAL A 715 -10.49 -0.14 -9.83
N ALA A 716 -11.57 0.34 -10.45
CA ALA A 716 -12.78 0.85 -9.78
C ALA A 716 -12.59 2.05 -8.83
N THR A 717 -11.39 2.63 -8.77
CA THR A 717 -11.08 3.85 -8.00
C THR A 717 -11.14 5.09 -8.90
N GLY A 718 -11.69 6.19 -8.39
CA GLY A 718 -11.77 7.48 -9.10
C GLY A 718 -10.50 8.34 -9.03
N THR A 719 -10.63 9.61 -9.38
CA THR A 719 -9.52 10.57 -9.53
C THR A 719 -9.61 11.68 -8.47
N ARG A 720 -8.46 12.21 -8.03
CA ARG A 720 -8.40 13.42 -7.19
C ARG A 720 -8.76 14.65 -8.03
N TRP A 721 -8.37 14.66 -9.31
CA TRP A 721 -8.65 15.71 -10.29
C TRP A 721 -10.14 16.08 -10.33
N GLU A 722 -11.02 15.10 -10.55
CA GLU A 722 -12.49 15.29 -10.62
C GLU A 722 -13.18 15.19 -9.25
N GLY A 723 -12.45 14.85 -8.19
CA GLY A 723 -13.03 14.65 -6.86
C GLY A 723 -13.86 13.37 -6.74
N THR A 724 -13.45 12.30 -7.42
CA THR A 724 -14.12 10.99 -7.43
C THR A 724 -13.33 9.89 -6.72
N PHE A 725 -12.10 10.16 -6.27
CA PHE A 725 -11.24 9.23 -5.52
C PHE A 725 -11.83 8.89 -4.14
N ASN A 726 -12.45 7.72 -4.04
CA ASN A 726 -13.12 7.24 -2.83
C ASN A 726 -12.45 5.97 -2.30
N THR A 727 -11.82 6.06 -1.13
CA THR A 727 -11.15 4.94 -0.43
C THR A 727 -12.09 4.19 0.52
N GLY A 728 -13.35 4.62 0.65
CA GLY A 728 -14.27 4.20 1.70
C GLY A 728 -14.00 4.86 3.07
N ASN A 729 -12.91 5.62 3.23
CA ASN A 729 -12.56 6.32 4.46
C ASN A 729 -12.52 7.85 4.24
N ALA A 730 -13.32 8.60 5.01
CA ALA A 730 -13.41 10.04 4.93
C ALA A 730 -12.10 10.81 5.22
N SER A 731 -11.09 10.18 5.83
CA SER A 731 -9.76 10.79 6.05
C SER A 731 -8.78 10.60 4.89
N THR A 732 -9.10 9.75 3.90
CA THR A 732 -8.23 9.50 2.74
C THR A 732 -8.95 9.61 1.38
N SER A 733 -10.29 9.64 1.35
CA SER A 733 -11.06 9.96 0.15
C SER A 733 -10.96 11.45 -0.23
N VAL A 734 -10.87 11.74 -1.53
CA VAL A 734 -10.83 13.09 -2.10
C VAL A 734 -12.09 13.28 -2.93
N LEU A 735 -13.17 13.71 -2.26
CA LEU A 735 -14.52 13.82 -2.82
C LEU A 735 -14.89 15.26 -3.25
N ALA A 736 -13.88 16.05 -3.62
CA ALA A 736 -14.01 17.40 -4.16
C ALA A 736 -12.89 17.61 -5.21
N PRO A 737 -13.14 18.27 -6.34
CA PRO A 737 -12.16 18.39 -7.42
C PRO A 737 -10.86 19.09 -7.01
N GLN A 738 -9.71 18.56 -7.45
CA GLN A 738 -8.38 19.07 -7.13
C GLN A 738 -7.56 19.55 -8.33
N CYS A 739 -8.16 19.68 -9.53
CA CYS A 739 -7.54 20.51 -10.57
C CYS A 739 -7.37 21.96 -10.07
N PRO A 740 -6.44 22.77 -10.62
CA PRO A 740 -6.19 24.14 -10.16
C PRO A 740 -7.44 25.05 -10.05
N LEU A 741 -8.50 24.80 -10.84
CA LEU A 741 -9.78 25.52 -10.71
C LEU A 741 -10.62 25.11 -9.48
N LYS A 742 -10.48 23.89 -8.96
CA LYS A 742 -11.23 23.31 -7.83
C LYS A 742 -12.76 23.47 -7.92
N THR A 743 -13.31 23.31 -9.13
CA THR A 743 -14.75 23.36 -9.41
C THR A 743 -15.22 22.12 -10.18
N ALA A 744 -16.53 21.96 -10.35
CA ALA A 744 -17.12 20.92 -11.20
C ALA A 744 -16.83 21.08 -12.72
N ALA A 745 -15.98 22.04 -13.11
CA ALA A 745 -15.39 22.09 -14.45
C ALA A 745 -14.19 21.14 -14.59
N CYS A 746 -13.54 20.73 -13.49
CA CYS A 746 -12.46 19.74 -13.54
C CYS A 746 -12.99 18.43 -14.15
N SER A 747 -12.40 17.98 -15.24
CA SER A 747 -12.74 16.73 -15.92
C SER A 747 -11.47 16.05 -16.39
N CYS A 748 -11.50 14.73 -16.56
CA CYS A 748 -10.41 13.93 -17.13
C CYS A 748 -10.56 13.68 -18.65
N THR A 749 -11.35 14.50 -19.34
CA THR A 749 -11.77 14.24 -20.74
C THR A 749 -10.67 14.54 -21.76
N LYS A 750 -9.88 15.61 -21.60
CA LYS A 750 -8.79 15.96 -22.53
C LYS A 750 -7.45 15.37 -22.08
N ALA A 751 -7.21 15.23 -20.78
CA ALA A 751 -6.05 14.49 -20.27
C ALA A 751 -5.97 13.06 -20.87
N ASN A 752 -7.13 12.41 -21.08
CA ASN A 752 -7.26 11.10 -21.72
C ASN A 752 -7.62 11.14 -23.23
N GLU A 753 -7.59 12.29 -23.91
CA GLU A 753 -7.87 12.34 -25.36
C GLU A 753 -6.70 11.76 -26.17
N ASP A 754 -6.98 11.35 -27.41
CA ASP A 754 -5.93 10.88 -28.32
C ASP A 754 -4.91 12.01 -28.56
N PRO A 755 -3.58 11.76 -28.44
CA PRO A 755 -2.55 12.79 -28.55
C PRO A 755 -2.47 13.48 -29.91
N ALA A 756 -3.15 12.97 -30.94
CA ALA A 756 -3.37 13.72 -32.18
C ALA A 756 -4.13 15.04 -31.90
N ASN A 757 -5.10 15.03 -30.98
CA ASN A 757 -5.98 16.16 -30.65
C ASN A 757 -5.37 17.14 -29.62
N TYR A 758 -4.41 16.69 -28.80
CA TYR A 758 -3.67 17.55 -27.86
C TYR A 758 -3.23 18.85 -28.56
N SER A 759 -3.57 19.99 -27.98
CA SER A 759 -3.16 21.31 -28.50
C SER A 759 -1.63 21.46 -28.55
N ASP A 760 -1.13 22.25 -29.51
CA ASP A 760 0.31 22.53 -29.63
C ASP A 760 0.90 23.15 -28.36
N GLY A 761 0.10 23.93 -27.62
CA GLY A 761 0.46 24.48 -26.31
C GLY A 761 0.65 23.39 -25.25
N TYR A 762 -0.22 22.38 -25.20
CA TYR A 762 -0.10 21.26 -24.27
C TYR A 762 1.05 20.33 -24.66
N LYS A 763 1.23 20.04 -25.96
CA LYS A 763 2.39 19.28 -26.47
C LYS A 763 3.72 19.96 -26.11
N LYS A 764 3.83 21.26 -26.36
CA LYS A 764 5.00 22.08 -25.96
C LYS A 764 5.23 22.05 -24.45
N TRP A 765 4.16 22.11 -23.66
CA TRP A 765 4.29 22.04 -22.20
C TRP A 765 4.78 20.67 -21.72
N LEU A 766 4.15 19.56 -22.15
CA LEU A 766 4.54 18.19 -21.80
C LEU A 766 6.00 17.90 -22.18
N TYR A 767 6.46 18.45 -23.32
CA TYR A 767 7.84 18.37 -23.78
C TYR A 767 8.82 19.13 -22.87
N GLN A 768 8.54 20.40 -22.53
CA GLN A 768 9.38 21.15 -21.59
C GLN A 768 9.35 20.54 -20.18
N PHE A 769 8.20 20.04 -19.72
CA PHE A 769 8.07 19.39 -18.42
C PHE A 769 8.85 18.06 -18.34
N ALA A 770 8.92 17.30 -19.43
CA ALA A 770 9.79 16.13 -19.50
C ALA A 770 11.28 16.49 -19.47
N ILE A 771 11.71 17.49 -20.25
CA ILE A 771 13.12 17.91 -20.29
C ILE A 771 13.53 18.57 -18.96
N ALA A 772 12.62 19.29 -18.28
CA ALA A 772 12.84 19.85 -16.95
C ALA A 772 13.04 18.77 -15.87
N GLN A 773 12.32 17.66 -15.98
CA GLN A 773 12.52 16.47 -15.15
C GLN A 773 13.88 15.83 -15.43
N MET A 774 14.20 15.58 -16.71
CA MET A 774 15.51 15.05 -17.12
C MET A 774 16.68 15.91 -16.59
N ASP A 775 16.64 17.24 -16.77
CA ASP A 775 17.67 18.16 -16.23
C ASP A 775 17.82 18.05 -14.71
N SER A 776 16.70 18.00 -13.98
CA SER A 776 16.70 17.94 -12.52
C SER A 776 17.17 16.61 -11.95
N PHE A 777 17.01 15.52 -12.69
CA PHE A 777 17.49 14.19 -12.29
C PHE A 777 18.93 13.92 -12.78
N GLU A 778 19.35 14.55 -13.89
CA GLU A 778 20.74 14.61 -14.34
C GLU A 778 21.62 15.51 -13.45
N ALA A 779 21.03 16.30 -12.55
CA ALA A 779 21.72 16.90 -11.40
C ALA A 779 21.98 15.93 -10.24
N GLY A 780 21.41 14.71 -10.29
CA GLY A 780 21.75 13.55 -9.47
C GLY A 780 22.59 12.55 -10.28
N TRP A 781 22.29 11.26 -10.16
CA TRP A 781 22.90 10.20 -10.99
C TRP A 781 22.16 9.93 -12.32
N GLY A 782 21.12 10.71 -12.65
CA GLY A 782 20.26 10.47 -13.79
C GLY A 782 18.94 9.78 -13.41
N TRP A 783 18.30 9.14 -14.39
CA TRP A 783 16.88 8.78 -14.32
C TRP A 783 16.49 7.54 -15.11
N PHE A 784 15.37 6.92 -14.71
CA PHE A 784 14.62 5.93 -15.50
C PHE A 784 13.16 6.41 -15.66
N TYR A 785 12.67 6.48 -16.88
CA TYR A 785 11.28 6.87 -17.16
C TYR A 785 10.30 5.71 -16.87
N TRP A 786 9.11 6.01 -16.33
CA TRP A 786 8.03 5.06 -16.07
C TRP A 786 6.88 5.28 -17.07
N THR A 787 6.65 4.41 -18.05
CA THR A 787 7.33 3.18 -18.48
C THR A 787 7.62 3.24 -20.00
N TRP A 788 8.20 2.21 -20.61
CA TRP A 788 8.41 2.19 -22.07
C TRP A 788 7.09 2.10 -22.85
N GLU A 789 6.24 1.13 -22.53
CA GLU A 789 4.97 0.82 -23.22
C GLU A 789 3.80 0.80 -22.23
N THR A 790 2.65 1.27 -22.68
CA THR A 790 1.34 1.05 -22.05
C THR A 790 0.35 0.74 -23.16
N GLU A 791 -0.74 0.02 -22.90
CA GLU A 791 -1.71 -0.27 -23.97
C GLU A 791 -2.40 0.99 -24.53
N LYS A 792 -2.61 1.99 -23.66
CA LYS A 792 -3.47 3.16 -23.93
C LYS A 792 -2.94 4.50 -23.38
N ALA A 793 -2.11 4.49 -22.34
CA ALA A 793 -1.75 5.68 -21.56
C ALA A 793 -0.50 6.41 -22.09
N THR A 794 -0.68 7.33 -23.04
CA THR A 794 0.42 8.05 -23.73
C THR A 794 1.40 8.75 -22.78
N GLN A 795 0.92 9.51 -21.78
CA GLN A 795 1.76 10.26 -20.84
C GLN A 795 2.60 9.37 -19.89
N TRP A 796 2.41 8.05 -19.98
CA TRP A 796 3.10 7.00 -19.22
C TRP A 796 3.87 6.01 -20.12
N SER A 797 3.95 6.26 -21.44
CA SER A 797 4.71 5.41 -22.36
C SER A 797 5.72 6.24 -23.13
N TYR A 798 7.01 5.93 -22.95
CA TYR A 798 8.08 6.63 -23.67
C TYR A 798 7.94 6.48 -25.19
N ARG A 799 7.57 5.29 -25.70
CA ARG A 799 7.33 5.09 -27.14
C ARG A 799 6.22 6.00 -27.65
N ARG A 800 5.09 6.07 -26.94
CA ARG A 800 3.93 6.89 -27.35
C ARG A 800 4.20 8.38 -27.19
N GLY A 801 4.95 8.79 -26.18
CA GLY A 801 5.39 10.17 -26.01
C GLY A 801 6.34 10.65 -27.11
N LEU A 802 7.21 9.77 -27.62
CA LEU A 802 8.00 10.03 -28.83
C LEU A 802 7.11 10.19 -30.08
N GLU A 803 6.16 9.29 -30.30
CA GLU A 803 5.23 9.33 -31.44
C GLU A 803 4.30 10.55 -31.41
N ALA A 804 3.86 10.97 -30.23
CA ALA A 804 3.07 12.17 -29.99
C ALA A 804 3.88 13.49 -30.07
N GLY A 805 5.21 13.41 -30.18
CA GLY A 805 6.10 14.59 -30.21
C GLY A 805 6.26 15.30 -28.86
N ILE A 806 5.92 14.64 -27.75
CA ILE A 806 6.03 15.19 -26.39
C ILE A 806 7.30 14.73 -25.64
N LEU A 807 8.16 13.91 -26.26
CA LEU A 807 9.48 13.52 -25.72
C LEU A 807 10.61 13.83 -26.72
N PRO A 808 11.84 14.11 -26.23
CA PRO A 808 12.99 14.36 -27.10
C PRO A 808 13.38 13.10 -27.89
N LYS A 809 13.66 13.27 -29.19
CA LYS A 809 13.95 12.16 -30.13
C LYS A 809 15.17 11.31 -29.73
N LYS A 810 16.06 11.85 -28.89
CA LYS A 810 17.10 11.11 -28.16
C LYS A 810 17.11 11.61 -26.72
N ALA A 811 17.19 10.72 -25.74
CA ALA A 811 17.31 11.10 -24.33
C ALA A 811 18.50 12.03 -24.04
N TYR A 812 19.59 11.92 -24.81
CA TYR A 812 20.80 12.74 -24.67
C TYR A 812 20.88 13.98 -25.58
N ASP A 813 19.92 14.20 -26.48
CA ASP A 813 19.95 15.28 -27.48
C ASP A 813 18.66 16.09 -27.38
N ARG A 814 18.74 17.23 -26.68
CA ARG A 814 17.61 17.99 -26.15
C ARG A 814 17.77 19.45 -26.56
N ASP A 815 16.78 19.99 -27.27
CA ASP A 815 16.80 21.34 -27.88
C ASP A 815 16.27 22.45 -26.95
N TRP A 816 15.74 22.06 -25.80
CA TRP A 816 15.39 22.93 -24.67
C TRP A 816 16.21 22.53 -23.44
N LYS A 817 16.31 23.46 -22.48
CA LYS A 817 16.83 23.21 -21.13
C LYS A 817 16.09 24.10 -20.13
N CYS A 818 16.15 23.78 -18.84
CA CYS A 818 15.69 24.71 -17.81
C CYS A 818 16.39 26.07 -17.94
N PRO A 819 15.64 27.20 -17.97
CA PRO A 819 16.24 28.53 -18.08
C PRO A 819 16.97 28.92 -16.79
N ASP A 820 18.11 29.60 -16.92
CA ASP A 820 18.93 30.07 -15.79
C ASP A 820 18.32 31.27 -15.03
N GLY A 821 17.03 31.56 -15.29
CA GLY A 821 16.27 32.69 -14.74
C GLY A 821 14.77 32.40 -14.65
N ASN A 822 13.97 33.39 -14.25
CA ASN A 822 12.53 33.20 -13.98
C ASN A 822 11.60 33.26 -15.21
N THR A 823 12.13 33.49 -16.41
CA THR A 823 11.35 33.60 -17.66
C THR A 823 11.12 32.24 -18.31
N TYR A 824 10.12 31.51 -17.80
CA TYR A 824 9.52 30.38 -18.52
C TYR A 824 8.54 30.89 -19.59
N ASP A 825 8.15 30.02 -20.52
CA ASP A 825 6.94 30.21 -21.31
C ASP A 825 5.73 30.41 -20.38
N SER A 826 4.86 31.38 -20.70
CA SER A 826 3.70 31.73 -19.85
C SER A 826 2.57 30.70 -19.89
N PHE A 827 2.54 29.86 -20.93
CA PHE A 827 1.44 28.96 -21.29
C PHE A 827 0.05 29.62 -21.22
N SER A 828 -0.02 30.93 -21.43
CA SER A 828 -1.26 31.71 -21.35
C SER A 828 -2.25 31.29 -22.43
N GLY A 829 -3.40 30.75 -22.02
CA GLY A 829 -4.40 30.15 -22.91
C GLY A 829 -4.44 28.62 -22.86
N LEU A 830 -3.46 27.97 -22.21
CA LEU A 830 -3.57 26.59 -21.76
C LEU A 830 -4.55 26.55 -20.57
N GLU A 831 -5.53 25.66 -20.61
CA GLU A 831 -6.55 25.56 -19.55
C GLU A 831 -6.08 24.66 -18.40
N GLU A 832 -6.56 24.91 -17.20
CA GLU A 832 -6.04 24.32 -15.95
C GLU A 832 -7.05 23.34 -15.30
N TYR A 833 -7.77 22.54 -16.11
CA TYR A 833 -8.91 21.74 -15.61
C TYR A 833 -9.31 20.47 -16.40
N TYR A 834 -8.63 20.10 -17.48
CA TYR A 834 -9.14 19.15 -18.49
C TYR A 834 -8.55 17.73 -18.47
#